data_AF-A0A1Y1RDV5-F1
#
_entry.id   AF-A0A1Y1RDV5-F1
#
_cell.length_a   1.000
_cell.length_b   1.000
_cell.length_c   1.000
_cell.angle_alpha   90.00
_cell.angle_beta   90.00
_cell.angle_gamma   90.00
#
_symmetry.space_group_name_H-M   'P 1'
#
loop_
_entity.id
_entity.type
_entity.pdbx_description
1 polymer ?
#
loop_
_entity_poly.entity_id
_entity_poly.type
_entity_poly.pdbx_seq_one_letter_code
_entity_poly.pdbx_strand_id
1 'polypeptide(L)'
;MFYKAMKFIVIFVVFFYATTLYASPVHEQRATRIAQNWYAHLAPEHIGDYSIANVIPTIYNGQVTLYAINFAQGGFVIISADDATIPIIGYSYSSEIPRDITHPAVKAELERYSKEIDDAITNRLSNSETIGQWQDILNNRFSDYNRTRDVSPLLSTTWNQSTYYNQLCPNDTRGPDNHAYAGCVAASMAQVMKYHNYPAQGTGSHSYEDGINTDGDGEEIPNSDYGTQSVNFGATTYNWASMPDNLTGYDSDVATLLYHCGVSVNMNYGPQGSSASTSLMASSLEEYFGYASTAQYTQKSGYTDASWRSLLISELDASRPMPYRGSGSGGHAFICDGYQGTDYFHFNWGWGGYYDGYFYLDDLTPGSHAYTNSQAAIVGVTPAGSAPDFRVLSPNGGESWTENSNHAINWFASNQTTVEIEYTTNSGGSWTTITSSTSDDGAYAWTLPNVSAALQYCKVRVTSTTDNAVTDESDGFFTIENFTCTDPYESNDTPETAYTITPGDYDACIDPVNDEDWYAFTANAADTIILSSVAINGSELDDKAWLYGPSGSQVASDDDSNGSLHPKLTYIAQETGTYKARWAYYSNNPAAADRDDSEKENQLRSTNFGEYRLTLEVQQGPNQGFICADVTDIPENECEALIALYDSAGGDSWDTNTNWKSGTVCNDWHGVTVSGGHVTTLDLGSNSLSGSIPPEIGNLTSLTYLYLYSNELSGSIPTEIGNLTSLTSLNLLGNSLSGSIPPEIGNLTSLTYLNLYSNSLSGSIPPEIGNLTSLTSLYLSSNSLSGSIPPEIGNLTSLTWLVLPNNSLSGSIPPEIGNLTSLTYLYLGYNMLTASDTALLTFLSDKDSDWDQTQTVPPVNVSAAASARTTDVTVSWTVIPYTGDGGHYRILHSETSGGPYTSANGDTTADKSASSYEVTGLNDGTTYYFVVQTFTPAHGNQHNDLTSPISEEATFGSPPTPSSYDADISSGWNMLGLPLTVDDPSYGTLFPNAMANTFYGFSGSYQSATEFEDGIGYWLRFNSAETVTLTGVPVTSLTIDLDSGWNMISGPFCDVPLGSIQDTGDIIIANTLYEFSGSYQAATSVEKGKGYWIRARESGQIGLDCSSPTEAIFGQDAPNPVDQILSWAGMITFEDQAGQTQTLYLSEE
;
A
#
# COMPACT_ATOMS: atom_id res chain seq x y z
N MET A 1 -23.12 -30.86 -17.20
CA MET A 1 -22.49 -29.53 -17.34
C MET A 1 -22.77 -28.65 -16.15
N PHE A 2 -24.04 -28.33 -15.81
CA PHE A 2 -24.41 -27.53 -14.62
C PHE A 2 -23.64 -27.87 -13.34
N TYR A 3 -23.55 -29.14 -12.94
CA TYR A 3 -22.82 -29.57 -11.74
C TYR A 3 -21.29 -29.35 -11.81
N LYS A 4 -20.68 -29.33 -13.01
CA LYS A 4 -19.27 -28.96 -13.20
C LYS A 4 -19.09 -27.43 -13.14
N ALA A 5 -20.02 -26.67 -13.71
CA ALA A 5 -20.02 -25.20 -13.59
C ALA A 5 -20.20 -24.75 -12.14
N MET A 6 -21.17 -25.31 -11.41
CA MET A 6 -21.33 -25.07 -9.97
C MET A 6 -20.09 -25.45 -9.16
N LYS A 7 -19.45 -26.60 -9.44
CA LYS A 7 -18.18 -26.93 -8.76
C LYS A 7 -17.06 -25.93 -9.10
N PHE A 8 -16.98 -25.45 -10.33
CA PHE A 8 -15.99 -24.43 -10.70
C PHE A 8 -16.29 -23.11 -9.99
N ILE A 9 -17.54 -22.64 -9.98
CA ILE A 9 -17.97 -21.42 -9.30
C ILE A 9 -17.76 -21.51 -7.79
N VAL A 10 -18.15 -22.62 -7.15
CA VAL A 10 -17.92 -22.81 -5.70
C VAL A 10 -16.43 -22.89 -5.37
N ILE A 11 -15.61 -23.54 -6.20
CA ILE A 11 -14.16 -23.53 -6.01
C ILE A 11 -13.59 -22.11 -6.22
N PHE A 12 -14.04 -21.37 -7.23
CA PHE A 12 -13.60 -19.99 -7.48
C PHE A 12 -13.98 -19.04 -6.34
N VAL A 13 -15.23 -19.11 -5.86
CA VAL A 13 -15.73 -18.31 -4.74
C VAL A 13 -14.99 -18.67 -3.45
N VAL A 14 -14.78 -19.97 -3.16
CA VAL A 14 -13.99 -20.38 -1.99
C VAL A 14 -12.51 -19.96 -2.13
N PHE A 15 -11.94 -19.94 -3.33
CA PHE A 15 -10.58 -19.45 -3.55
C PHE A 15 -10.49 -17.93 -3.36
N PHE A 16 -11.49 -17.17 -3.84
CA PHE A 16 -11.56 -15.71 -3.66
C PHE A 16 -11.75 -15.32 -2.19
N TYR A 17 -12.68 -15.97 -1.47
CA TYR A 17 -12.86 -15.77 -0.03
C TYR A 17 -11.64 -16.24 0.78
N ALA A 18 -10.94 -17.30 0.36
CA ALA A 18 -9.72 -17.73 1.03
C ALA A 18 -8.55 -16.75 0.81
N THR A 19 -8.50 -16.01 -0.31
CA THR A 19 -7.45 -15.00 -0.54
C THR A 19 -7.73 -13.64 0.09
N THR A 20 -8.91 -13.39 0.66
CA THR A 20 -9.28 -12.13 1.33
C THR A 20 -9.34 -12.23 2.86
N LEU A 21 -9.00 -13.39 3.44
CA LEU A 21 -9.04 -13.64 4.90
C LEU A 21 -7.68 -13.94 5.54
N TYR A 22 -6.63 -14.12 4.75
CA TYR A 22 -5.26 -14.28 5.22
C TYR A 22 -4.43 -13.07 4.84
N ALA A 23 -3.62 -12.61 5.79
CA ALA A 23 -2.72 -11.48 5.57
C ALA A 23 -1.73 -11.73 4.43
N SER A 24 -1.41 -10.64 3.74
CA SER A 24 -0.55 -10.64 2.55
C SER A 24 0.62 -9.67 2.73
N PRO A 25 1.85 -10.07 2.33
CA PRO A 25 3.00 -9.17 2.32
C PRO A 25 2.72 -7.91 1.51
N VAL A 26 3.01 -6.77 2.12
CA VAL A 26 2.88 -5.45 1.51
C VAL A 26 4.19 -5.14 0.80
N HIS A 27 4.19 -5.21 -0.53
CA HIS A 27 5.37 -4.86 -1.32
C HIS A 27 5.58 -3.33 -1.39
N GLU A 28 6.83 -2.94 -1.65
CA GLU A 28 7.31 -1.54 -1.72
C GLU A 28 6.40 -0.58 -2.50
N GLN A 29 5.80 -1.03 -3.62
CA GLN A 29 4.88 -0.23 -4.43
C GLN A 29 3.57 0.09 -3.70
N ARG A 30 3.01 -0.87 -2.94
CA ARG A 30 1.80 -0.66 -2.12
C ARG A 30 2.13 0.21 -0.91
N ALA A 31 3.28 0.00 -0.26
CA ALA A 31 3.76 0.84 0.83
C ALA A 31 4.00 2.30 0.37
N THR A 32 4.64 2.47 -0.80
CA THR A 32 4.82 3.75 -1.50
C THR A 32 3.49 4.47 -1.73
N ARG A 33 2.49 3.77 -2.27
CA ARG A 33 1.19 4.38 -2.54
C ARG A 33 0.46 4.80 -1.26
N ILE A 34 0.50 3.97 -0.22
CA ILE A 34 -0.06 4.29 1.11
C ILE A 34 0.64 5.53 1.69
N ALA A 35 1.97 5.58 1.67
CA ALA A 35 2.72 6.71 2.19
C ALA A 35 2.41 8.01 1.45
N GLN A 36 2.29 7.98 0.12
CA GLN A 36 1.92 9.15 -0.68
C GLN A 36 0.50 9.63 -0.36
N ASN A 37 -0.48 8.73 -0.29
CA ASN A 37 -1.86 9.06 0.07
C ASN A 37 -1.94 9.65 1.49
N TRP A 38 -1.23 9.05 2.46
CA TRP A 38 -1.16 9.51 3.84
C TRP A 38 -0.49 10.89 3.96
N TYR A 39 0.66 11.08 3.33
CA TYR A 39 1.39 12.36 3.35
C TYR A 39 0.59 13.48 2.67
N ALA A 40 -0.11 13.19 1.57
CA ALA A 40 -0.99 14.14 0.90
C ALA A 40 -2.22 14.55 1.75
N HIS A 41 -2.73 13.65 2.61
CA HIS A 41 -3.76 13.99 3.60
C HIS A 41 -3.21 14.87 4.74
N LEU A 42 -2.00 14.56 5.22
CA LEU A 42 -1.41 15.25 6.38
C LEU A 42 -0.93 16.67 6.07
N ALA A 43 -0.34 16.90 4.89
CA ALA A 43 0.37 18.14 4.57
C ALA A 43 -0.21 18.81 3.29
N PRO A 44 -1.49 19.25 3.31
CA PRO A 44 -2.19 19.78 2.15
C PRO A 44 -1.58 21.07 1.56
N GLU A 45 -0.71 21.77 2.30
CA GLU A 45 0.06 22.91 1.81
C GLU A 45 1.13 22.54 0.75
N HIS A 46 1.56 21.27 0.68
CA HIS A 46 2.56 20.78 -0.29
C HIS A 46 1.95 20.37 -1.63
N ILE A 47 1.08 21.22 -2.17
CA ILE A 47 0.26 20.95 -3.37
C ILE A 47 1.14 20.53 -4.57
N GLY A 48 1.01 19.25 -4.96
CA GLY A 48 1.40 18.76 -6.28
C GLY A 48 2.76 18.08 -6.42
N ASP A 49 3.57 17.95 -5.36
CA ASP A 49 4.86 17.24 -5.41
C ASP A 49 5.07 16.30 -4.22
N TYR A 50 4.47 15.11 -4.32
CA TYR A 50 4.66 13.99 -3.38
C TYR A 50 5.77 13.03 -3.85
N SER A 51 6.84 13.57 -4.44
CA SER A 51 7.97 12.76 -4.89
C SER A 51 8.77 12.18 -3.72
N ILE A 52 9.20 10.93 -3.90
CA ILE A 52 9.91 10.16 -2.88
C ILE A 52 11.42 10.39 -3.08
N ALA A 53 12.09 10.83 -2.02
CA ALA A 53 13.54 11.00 -2.00
C ALA A 53 14.24 9.63 -1.97
N ASN A 54 13.79 8.74 -1.10
CA ASN A 54 14.22 7.35 -1.01
C ASN A 54 13.27 6.49 -0.17
N VAL A 55 13.32 5.19 -0.43
CA VAL A 55 12.70 4.15 0.41
C VAL A 55 13.81 3.38 1.13
N ILE A 56 13.60 3.06 2.40
CA ILE A 56 14.52 2.31 3.27
C ILE A 56 13.75 1.09 3.82
N PRO A 57 13.94 -0.12 3.26
CA PRO A 57 13.34 -1.33 3.81
C PRO A 57 14.12 -1.79 5.06
N THR A 58 13.41 -2.08 6.14
CA THR A 58 13.97 -2.71 7.34
C THR A 58 13.83 -4.23 7.22
N ILE A 59 14.94 -4.94 7.38
CA ILE A 59 14.99 -6.40 7.29
C ILE A 59 15.17 -6.99 8.69
N TYR A 60 14.26 -7.87 9.10
CA TYR A 60 14.31 -8.63 10.35
C TYR A 60 14.13 -10.12 10.04
N ASN A 61 14.93 -11.00 10.65
CA ASN A 61 14.93 -12.45 10.39
C ASN A 61 15.00 -12.88 8.90
N GLY A 62 15.48 -12.00 8.01
CA GLY A 62 15.57 -12.24 6.56
C GLY A 62 14.30 -11.85 5.76
N GLN A 63 13.30 -11.24 6.40
CA GLN A 63 12.10 -10.69 5.78
C GLN A 63 12.06 -9.17 5.90
N VAL A 64 11.43 -8.49 4.95
CA VAL A 64 11.15 -7.06 5.08
C VAL A 64 9.95 -6.90 6.00
N THR A 65 10.08 -6.06 7.03
CA THR A 65 9.05 -5.83 8.05
C THR A 65 8.55 -4.39 8.08
N LEU A 66 9.37 -3.42 7.67
CA LEU A 66 9.00 -2.00 7.61
C LEU A 66 9.54 -1.35 6.32
N TYR A 67 8.84 -0.33 5.83
CA TYR A 67 9.33 0.61 4.83
C TYR A 67 9.31 2.03 5.39
N ALA A 68 10.49 2.63 5.60
CA ALA A 68 10.60 4.06 5.88
C ALA A 68 10.78 4.83 4.57
N ILE A 69 9.91 5.79 4.29
CA ILE A 69 9.80 6.49 3.01
C ILE A 69 9.96 7.99 3.27
N ASN A 70 11.03 8.58 2.77
CA ASN A 70 11.28 10.02 2.87
C ASN A 70 10.75 10.76 1.63
N PHE A 71 10.24 11.97 1.83
CA PHE A 71 9.70 12.82 0.77
C PHE A 71 10.72 13.89 0.35
N ALA A 72 10.76 14.25 -0.93
CA ALA A 72 11.76 15.19 -1.46
C ALA A 72 11.61 16.63 -0.93
N GLN A 73 10.44 16.97 -0.38
CA GLN A 73 10.18 18.24 0.29
C GLN A 73 10.50 18.23 1.80
N GLY A 74 11.01 17.10 2.32
CA GLY A 74 11.18 16.84 3.75
C GLY A 74 10.00 16.07 4.35
N GLY A 75 10.19 15.47 5.52
CA GLY A 75 9.21 14.57 6.12
C GLY A 75 9.38 13.11 5.71
N PHE A 76 8.77 12.21 6.48
CA PHE A 76 8.79 10.76 6.26
C PHE A 76 7.47 10.10 6.63
N VAL A 77 7.23 8.90 6.12
CA VAL A 77 6.20 7.97 6.59
C VAL A 77 6.78 6.56 6.72
N ILE A 78 6.48 5.86 7.80
CA ILE A 78 6.88 4.48 8.09
C ILE A 78 5.66 3.58 7.93
N ILE A 79 5.77 2.62 7.02
CA ILE A 79 4.71 1.70 6.61
C ILE A 79 5.04 0.27 7.02
N SER A 80 4.05 -0.49 7.50
CA SER A 80 4.22 -1.92 7.72
C SER A 80 4.40 -2.71 6.42
N ALA A 81 5.21 -3.75 6.44
CA ALA A 81 5.38 -4.68 5.32
C ALA A 81 4.38 -5.86 5.32
N ASP A 82 3.38 -5.89 6.21
CA ASP A 82 2.32 -6.93 6.21
C ASP A 82 0.95 -6.37 6.63
N ASP A 83 -0.11 -6.74 5.89
CA ASP A 83 -1.45 -6.18 6.11
C ASP A 83 -2.25 -6.81 7.28
N ALA A 84 -1.71 -7.80 7.99
CA ALA A 84 -2.20 -8.21 9.33
C ALA A 84 -2.08 -7.10 10.39
N THR A 85 -1.30 -6.06 10.09
CA THR A 85 -0.89 -5.03 11.05
C THR A 85 -1.31 -3.64 10.58
N ILE A 86 -1.23 -2.67 11.49
CA ILE A 86 -1.63 -1.28 11.24
C ILE A 86 -0.79 -0.66 10.11
N PRO A 87 -1.39 0.03 9.12
CA PRO A 87 -0.68 0.50 7.93
C PRO A 87 0.40 1.53 8.21
N ILE A 88 0.11 2.52 9.07
CA ILE A 88 1.02 3.63 9.39
C ILE A 88 1.57 3.42 10.79
N ILE A 89 2.90 3.33 10.90
CA ILE A 89 3.58 3.09 12.18
C ILE A 89 4.14 4.40 12.76
N GLY A 90 4.51 5.33 11.88
CA GLY A 90 4.87 6.68 12.26
C GLY A 90 5.13 7.59 11.06
N TYR A 91 5.20 8.89 11.29
CA TYR A 91 5.41 9.89 10.24
C TYR A 91 5.97 11.20 10.81
N SER A 92 6.56 12.03 9.95
CA SER A 92 6.97 13.39 10.29
C SER A 92 6.69 14.33 9.13
N TYR A 93 6.31 15.56 9.45
CA TYR A 93 6.05 16.63 8.48
C TYR A 93 7.35 17.24 7.94
N SER A 94 8.44 17.18 8.71
CA SER A 94 9.67 17.93 8.41
C SER A 94 10.98 17.21 8.73
N SER A 95 10.97 16.17 9.58
CA SER A 95 12.17 15.36 9.84
C SER A 95 12.37 14.32 8.73
N GLU A 96 13.58 13.80 8.60
CA GLU A 96 13.93 12.71 7.67
C GLU A 96 14.48 11.51 8.44
N ILE A 97 14.38 10.32 7.86
CA ILE A 97 15.07 9.11 8.33
C ILE A 97 16.31 8.89 7.48
N PRO A 98 17.54 9.07 8.03
CA PRO A 98 18.78 8.71 7.35
C PRO A 98 18.82 7.23 6.97
N ARG A 99 19.53 6.90 5.88
CA ARG A 99 19.71 5.51 5.41
C ARG A 99 20.30 4.59 6.48
N ASP A 100 21.24 5.11 7.28
CA ASP A 100 21.86 4.40 8.39
C ASP A 100 21.22 4.85 9.71
N ILE A 101 20.25 4.07 10.21
CA ILE A 101 19.56 4.34 11.48
C ILE A 101 20.51 3.99 12.65
N THR A 102 21.32 4.98 13.02
CA THR A 102 22.35 4.86 14.07
C THR A 102 21.83 5.22 15.46
N HIS A 103 20.67 5.86 15.58
CA HIS A 103 20.11 6.30 16.86
C HIS A 103 19.56 5.08 17.65
N PRO A 104 20.11 4.72 18.82
CA PRO A 104 19.74 3.47 19.48
C PRO A 104 18.32 3.43 20.08
N ALA A 105 17.73 4.57 20.48
CA ALA A 105 16.30 4.60 20.88
C ALA A 105 15.35 4.32 19.70
N VAL A 106 15.46 5.10 18.62
CA VAL A 106 14.69 4.90 17.38
C VAL A 106 14.89 3.47 16.87
N LYS A 107 16.14 2.99 16.82
CA LYS A 107 16.46 1.62 16.42
C LYS A 107 15.76 0.58 17.31
N ALA A 108 15.77 0.73 18.63
CA ALA A 108 15.11 -0.21 19.54
C ALA A 108 13.57 -0.23 19.34
N GLU A 109 12.95 0.92 19.08
CA GLU A 109 11.51 0.99 18.83
C GLU A 109 11.14 0.44 17.43
N LEU A 110 11.97 0.68 16.40
CA LEU A 110 11.82 0.04 15.08
C LEU A 110 12.07 -1.47 15.13
N GLU A 111 13.01 -1.94 15.96
CA GLU A 111 13.22 -3.37 16.22
C GLU A 111 12.03 -4.01 16.97
N ARG A 112 11.31 -3.26 17.83
CA ARG A 112 10.02 -3.71 18.38
C ARG A 112 9.01 -3.93 17.26
N TYR A 113 8.71 -2.89 16.46
CA TYR A 113 7.71 -3.00 15.40
C TYR A 113 8.06 -4.13 14.42
N SER A 114 9.34 -4.22 14.03
CA SER A 114 9.84 -5.28 13.16
C SER A 114 9.57 -6.68 13.71
N LYS A 115 9.74 -6.87 15.02
CA LYS A 115 9.47 -8.16 15.68
C LYS A 115 7.97 -8.47 15.73
N GLU A 116 7.14 -7.48 16.03
CA GLU A 116 5.67 -7.65 16.03
C GLU A 116 5.14 -8.05 14.64
N ILE A 117 5.71 -7.47 13.58
CA ILE A 117 5.34 -7.77 12.19
C ILE A 117 5.91 -9.14 11.75
N ASP A 118 7.13 -9.48 12.15
CA ASP A 118 7.72 -10.83 11.93
C ASP A 118 6.89 -11.93 12.62
N ASP A 119 6.37 -11.68 13.82
CA ASP A 119 5.42 -12.56 14.50
C ASP A 119 4.07 -12.63 13.75
N ALA A 120 3.56 -11.50 13.22
CA ALA A 120 2.33 -11.48 12.44
C ALA A 120 2.43 -12.34 11.16
N ILE A 121 3.53 -12.17 10.41
CA ILE A 121 3.85 -12.92 9.19
C ILE A 121 4.07 -14.41 9.53
N THR A 122 4.87 -14.70 10.55
CA THR A 122 5.22 -16.08 10.95
C THR A 122 4.00 -16.86 11.43
N ASN A 123 3.11 -16.23 12.20
CA ASN A 123 1.90 -16.86 12.71
C ASN A 123 0.71 -16.79 11.74
N ARG A 124 0.83 -16.06 10.62
CA ARG A 124 -0.21 -15.85 9.60
C ARG A 124 -1.52 -15.33 10.20
N LEU A 125 -1.42 -14.24 10.94
CA LEU A 125 -2.58 -13.59 11.54
C LEU A 125 -3.57 -13.12 10.45
N SER A 126 -4.84 -12.92 10.84
CA SER A 126 -5.84 -12.38 9.93
C SER A 126 -5.72 -10.85 9.88
N ASN A 127 -5.97 -10.28 8.71
CA ASN A 127 -6.07 -8.83 8.50
C ASN A 127 -7.49 -8.29 8.71
N SER A 128 -8.42 -9.09 9.25
CA SER A 128 -9.84 -8.70 9.38
C SER A 128 -10.10 -7.41 10.16
N GLU A 129 -9.24 -7.05 11.11
CA GLU A 129 -9.36 -5.83 11.91
C GLU A 129 -8.60 -4.62 11.31
N THR A 130 -7.62 -4.87 10.43
CA THR A 130 -6.73 -3.85 9.83
C THR A 130 -7.09 -3.52 8.38
N ILE A 131 -7.78 -4.42 7.67
CA ILE A 131 -8.07 -4.32 6.23
C ILE A 131 -8.88 -3.06 5.88
N GLY A 132 -9.76 -2.59 6.76
CA GLY A 132 -10.46 -1.31 6.62
C GLY A 132 -9.47 -0.15 6.48
N GLN A 133 -8.62 0.05 7.50
CA GLN A 133 -7.60 1.10 7.52
C GLN A 133 -6.69 1.08 6.27
N TRP A 134 -6.27 -0.10 5.81
CA TRP A 134 -5.51 -0.25 4.57
C TRP A 134 -6.30 0.20 3.33
N GLN A 135 -7.57 -0.19 3.21
CA GLN A 135 -8.43 0.21 2.10
C GLN A 135 -8.79 1.70 2.15
N ASP A 136 -8.97 2.25 3.33
CA ASP A 136 -9.32 3.66 3.53
C ASP A 136 -8.18 4.58 3.07
N ILE A 137 -6.95 4.31 3.50
CA ILE A 137 -5.78 5.06 3.04
C ILE A 137 -5.54 4.83 1.53
N LEU A 138 -5.72 3.62 0.98
CA LEU A 138 -5.60 3.38 -0.47
C LEU A 138 -6.61 4.19 -1.30
N ASN A 139 -7.84 4.33 -0.79
CA ASN A 139 -8.95 4.99 -1.46
C ASN A 139 -9.11 6.48 -1.08
N ASN A 140 -8.15 7.06 -0.35
CA ASN A 140 -8.19 8.43 0.19
C ASN A 140 -9.43 8.74 1.06
N ARG A 141 -9.97 7.74 1.76
CA ARG A 141 -11.10 7.89 2.69
C ARG A 141 -10.58 8.21 4.08
N PHE A 142 -10.48 9.50 4.41
CA PHE A 142 -9.97 9.95 5.71
C PHE A 142 -11.08 10.40 6.69
N SER A 143 -12.35 10.03 6.44
CA SER A 143 -13.52 10.42 7.25
C SER A 143 -13.39 10.03 8.71
N ASP A 144 -12.81 8.87 8.97
CA ASP A 144 -12.69 8.26 10.30
C ASP A 144 -11.43 8.76 11.03
N TYR A 145 -10.53 9.46 10.30
CA TYR A 145 -9.36 10.17 10.83
C TYR A 145 -9.67 11.63 11.19
N ASN A 146 -10.96 12.02 11.28
CA ASN A 146 -11.36 13.36 11.68
C ASN A 146 -10.95 13.67 13.14
N ARG A 147 -9.92 14.51 13.28
CA ARG A 147 -9.29 14.87 14.56
C ARG A 147 -10.25 15.68 15.44
N THR A 148 -10.76 15.07 16.51
CA THR A 148 -11.63 15.74 17.50
C THR A 148 -10.86 16.43 18.63
N ARG A 149 -9.59 16.06 18.86
CA ARG A 149 -8.66 16.71 19.80
C ARG A 149 -7.22 16.39 19.37
N ASP A 150 -6.36 17.41 19.26
CA ASP A 150 -4.93 17.30 18.91
C ASP A 150 -4.12 18.22 19.83
N VAL A 151 -2.90 17.83 20.21
CA VAL A 151 -1.91 18.72 20.84
C VAL A 151 -0.64 18.73 19.97
N SER A 152 -0.36 19.89 19.35
CA SER A 152 0.89 20.10 18.60
C SER A 152 2.12 19.99 19.53
N PRO A 153 3.32 19.69 19.00
CA PRO A 153 4.52 19.47 19.81
C PRO A 153 4.81 20.66 20.73
N LEU A 154 4.88 20.40 22.03
CA LEU A 154 5.07 21.40 23.07
C LEU A 154 6.52 21.88 23.15
N LEU A 155 7.49 21.05 22.75
CA LEU A 155 8.91 21.43 22.74
C LEU A 155 9.30 22.12 21.43
N SER A 156 9.91 23.30 21.54
CA SER A 156 10.69 23.92 20.46
C SER A 156 12.16 23.47 20.44
N THR A 157 12.62 22.79 21.50
CA THR A 157 14.02 22.37 21.67
C THR A 157 14.36 21.17 20.80
N THR A 158 15.53 21.20 20.16
CA THR A 158 16.10 20.05 19.42
C THR A 158 17.48 19.71 19.97
N TRP A 159 17.57 19.45 21.28
CA TRP A 159 18.86 19.19 21.93
C TRP A 159 19.41 17.79 21.59
N ASN A 160 20.71 17.59 21.81
CA ASN A 160 21.44 16.34 21.53
C ASN A 160 22.22 15.89 22.79
N GLN A 161 22.89 14.75 22.71
CA GLN A 161 23.65 14.13 23.80
C GLN A 161 25.19 14.19 23.58
N SER A 162 25.63 14.74 22.45
CA SER A 162 27.02 14.69 21.97
C SER A 162 27.66 16.09 21.93
N THR A 163 28.48 16.37 20.90
CA THR A 163 29.22 17.63 20.67
C THR A 163 28.42 18.88 21.07
N TYR A 164 29.08 19.81 21.76
CA TYR A 164 28.52 20.97 22.46
C TYR A 164 27.69 20.69 23.73
N TYR A 165 26.84 19.66 23.72
CA TYR A 165 25.95 19.34 24.85
C TYR A 165 26.67 18.61 26.01
N ASN A 166 27.73 17.86 25.69
CA ASN A 166 28.45 17.00 26.62
C ASN A 166 29.74 17.59 27.23
N GLN A 167 30.07 18.86 27.00
CA GLN A 167 31.39 19.42 27.34
C GLN A 167 31.67 19.61 28.85
N LEU A 168 30.74 19.24 29.73
CA LEU A 168 30.96 19.13 31.18
C LEU A 168 30.85 17.68 31.71
N CYS A 169 30.57 16.72 30.84
CA CYS A 169 30.64 15.29 31.15
C CYS A 169 32.11 14.83 31.30
N PRO A 170 32.37 13.64 31.86
CA PRO A 170 33.74 13.14 32.05
C PRO A 170 34.57 13.11 30.77
N ASN A 171 35.85 13.47 30.87
CA ASN A 171 36.79 13.43 29.75
C ASN A 171 37.03 11.98 29.28
N ASP A 172 36.79 11.70 28.00
CA ASP A 172 37.12 10.44 27.34
C ASP A 172 37.47 10.67 25.87
N THR A 173 38.72 10.42 25.48
CA THR A 173 39.20 10.57 24.10
C THR A 173 38.56 9.62 23.10
N ARG A 174 37.75 8.66 23.55
CA ARG A 174 36.96 7.74 22.70
C ARG A 174 35.57 8.31 22.36
N GLY A 175 35.07 9.27 23.14
CA GLY A 175 33.75 9.89 22.96
C GLY A 175 33.80 11.23 22.19
N PRO A 176 32.63 11.77 21.81
CA PRO A 176 32.53 13.02 21.06
C PRO A 176 33.14 14.20 21.83
N ASP A 177 33.85 15.09 21.11
CA ASP A 177 34.63 16.21 21.65
C ASP A 177 35.71 15.82 22.71
N ASN A 178 36.07 14.54 22.84
CA ASN A 178 36.86 13.96 23.94
C ASN A 178 36.13 13.93 25.31
N HIS A 179 34.81 13.83 25.31
CA HIS A 179 34.01 13.62 26.52
C HIS A 179 33.05 12.44 26.33
N ALA A 180 32.61 11.83 27.44
CA ALA A 180 31.49 10.89 27.44
C ALA A 180 30.21 11.55 26.90
N TYR A 181 29.23 10.75 26.48
CA TYR A 181 27.91 11.28 26.10
C TYR A 181 27.16 11.84 27.32
N ALA A 182 26.24 12.79 27.11
CA ALA A 182 25.39 13.29 28.20
C ALA A 182 24.32 12.26 28.63
N GLY A 183 23.90 11.38 27.71
CA GLY A 183 22.93 10.31 27.94
C GLY A 183 21.47 10.74 27.75
N CYS A 184 20.65 9.82 27.23
CA CYS A 184 19.27 10.09 26.80
C CYS A 184 18.33 10.48 27.96
N VAL A 185 18.57 9.91 29.14
CA VAL A 185 17.86 10.26 30.39
C VAL A 185 18.13 11.72 30.79
N ALA A 186 19.37 12.20 30.66
CA ALA A 186 19.71 13.58 31.00
C ALA A 186 19.14 14.56 29.97
N ALA A 187 19.24 14.24 28.67
CA ALA A 187 18.69 15.08 27.60
C ALA A 187 17.16 15.22 27.67
N SER A 188 16.43 14.12 27.95
CA SER A 188 14.97 14.14 28.10
C SER A 188 14.51 14.96 29.30
N MET A 189 15.16 14.80 30.47
CA MET A 189 14.91 15.68 31.63
C MET A 189 15.21 17.15 31.32
N ALA A 190 16.36 17.44 30.71
CA ALA A 190 16.81 18.80 30.44
C ALA A 190 15.88 19.57 29.49
N GLN A 191 15.37 18.92 28.44
CA GLN A 191 14.41 19.56 27.51
C GLN A 191 13.06 19.85 28.17
N VAL A 192 12.53 18.93 28.98
CA VAL A 192 11.28 19.16 29.76
C VAL A 192 11.47 20.26 30.82
N MET A 193 12.66 20.36 31.42
CA MET A 193 12.98 21.47 32.33
C MET A 193 13.11 22.81 31.60
N LYS A 194 13.66 22.81 30.38
CA LYS A 194 13.75 23.99 29.50
C LYS A 194 12.37 24.47 29.05
N TYR A 195 11.44 23.58 28.73
CA TYR A 195 10.04 23.92 28.45
C TYR A 195 9.42 24.74 29.60
N HIS A 196 9.51 24.23 30.84
CA HIS A 196 9.04 24.94 32.03
C HIS A 196 9.88 26.17 32.42
N ASN A 197 11.09 26.32 31.86
CA ASN A 197 12.12 27.27 32.29
C ASN A 197 12.31 27.25 33.83
N TYR A 198 12.41 26.04 34.41
CA TYR A 198 12.39 25.79 35.86
C TYR A 198 13.34 24.66 36.29
N PRO A 199 14.07 24.79 37.42
CA PRO A 199 13.98 25.84 38.45
C PRO A 199 14.93 27.02 38.22
N ALA A 200 14.68 28.16 38.88
CA ALA A 200 15.63 29.27 38.90
C ALA A 200 16.95 28.92 39.62
N GLN A 201 16.88 28.06 40.65
CA GLN A 201 18.02 27.57 41.42
C GLN A 201 17.71 26.14 41.89
N GLY A 202 18.69 25.24 41.82
CA GLY A 202 18.50 23.85 42.27
C GLY A 202 18.51 23.70 43.79
N THR A 203 18.37 22.46 44.27
CA THR A 203 18.29 22.10 45.70
C THR A 203 19.30 21.03 46.10
N GLY A 204 19.92 21.19 47.27
CA GLY A 204 20.85 20.20 47.81
C GLY A 204 22.11 19.98 46.96
N SER A 205 22.69 18.78 47.07
CA SER A 205 23.90 18.35 46.37
C SER A 205 23.94 16.83 46.31
N HIS A 206 24.39 16.26 45.19
CA HIS A 206 24.51 14.81 45.02
C HIS A 206 25.92 14.40 44.58
N SER A 207 26.29 13.16 44.91
CA SER A 207 27.60 12.57 44.69
C SER A 207 27.49 11.05 44.64
N TYR A 208 28.06 10.42 43.59
CA TYR A 208 28.13 8.97 43.44
C TYR A 208 29.45 8.59 42.74
N GLU A 209 29.88 7.34 42.90
CA GLU A 209 31.00 6.78 42.14
C GLU A 209 30.47 6.22 40.81
N ASP A 210 31.08 6.63 39.70
CA ASP A 210 30.72 6.12 38.38
C ASP A 210 31.20 4.67 38.18
N GLY A 211 30.43 3.90 37.40
CA GLY A 211 30.60 2.45 37.28
C GLY A 211 31.67 2.01 36.29
N ILE A 212 32.10 0.75 36.39
CA ILE A 212 32.81 0.10 35.27
C ILE A 212 31.80 -0.09 34.14
N ASN A 213 32.07 0.52 33.00
CA ASN A 213 31.28 0.32 31.80
C ASN A 213 31.55 -1.03 31.17
N THR A 214 30.51 -1.66 30.63
CA THR A 214 30.63 -2.68 29.59
C THR A 214 30.34 -2.08 28.23
N ASP A 215 30.96 -2.59 27.17
CA ASP A 215 30.57 -2.24 25.80
C ASP A 215 29.26 -2.94 25.39
N GLY A 216 28.82 -2.69 24.15
CA GLY A 216 27.60 -3.27 23.59
C GLY A 216 27.60 -4.80 23.47
N ASP A 217 28.79 -5.43 23.56
CA ASP A 217 28.98 -6.89 23.52
C ASP A 217 29.13 -7.49 24.94
N GLY A 218 29.17 -6.65 25.97
CA GLY A 218 29.23 -7.05 27.38
C GLY A 218 30.64 -7.24 27.94
N GLU A 219 31.70 -6.82 27.24
CA GLU A 219 33.05 -6.81 27.80
C GLU A 219 33.28 -5.58 28.68
N GLU A 220 33.91 -5.75 29.85
CA GLU A 220 34.32 -4.62 30.72
C GLU A 220 35.31 -3.72 29.97
N ILE A 221 34.93 -2.48 29.69
CA ILE A 221 35.77 -1.49 29.01
C ILE A 221 36.91 -1.09 29.96
N PRO A 222 38.18 -1.39 29.64
CA PRO A 222 39.29 -1.01 30.49
C PRO A 222 39.44 0.53 30.55
N ASN A 223 39.71 1.06 31.75
CA ASN A 223 39.69 2.49 32.07
C ASN A 223 38.35 3.16 31.72
N SER A 224 37.26 2.68 32.32
CA SER A 224 35.94 3.33 32.33
C SER A 224 35.56 3.95 33.69
N ASP A 225 36.44 3.83 34.70
CA ASP A 225 36.30 4.48 36.01
C ASP A 225 36.51 6.00 35.86
N TYR A 226 35.41 6.74 35.66
CA TYR A 226 35.37 8.19 35.65
C TYR A 226 35.45 8.80 37.07
N GLY A 227 35.46 7.96 38.11
CA GLY A 227 35.50 8.34 39.51
C GLY A 227 34.24 9.06 39.99
N THR A 228 34.37 9.73 41.14
CA THR A 228 33.25 10.39 41.82
C THR A 228 32.70 11.56 41.00
N GLN A 229 31.48 11.42 40.49
CA GLN A 229 30.72 12.55 39.92
C GLN A 229 30.03 13.30 41.06
N SER A 230 29.98 14.63 40.99
CA SER A 230 29.45 15.45 42.10
C SER A 230 28.95 16.81 41.64
N VAL A 231 27.74 17.18 42.08
CA VAL A 231 27.08 18.45 41.75
C VAL A 231 26.46 19.07 43.00
N ASN A 232 26.57 20.40 43.14
CA ASN A 232 25.89 21.18 44.17
C ASN A 232 24.79 22.03 43.53
N PHE A 233 23.63 21.43 43.27
CA PHE A 233 22.48 22.08 42.65
C PHE A 233 22.04 23.32 43.44
N GLY A 234 22.11 23.28 44.77
CA GLY A 234 21.83 24.39 45.67
C GLY A 234 22.75 25.61 45.50
N ALA A 235 23.92 25.45 44.86
CA ALA A 235 24.81 26.56 44.50
C ALA A 235 24.62 27.06 43.06
N THR A 236 23.75 26.42 42.27
CA THR A 236 23.62 26.65 40.82
C THR A 236 22.33 27.40 40.50
N THR A 237 22.48 28.56 39.86
CA THR A 237 21.38 29.33 39.25
C THR A 237 21.31 28.99 37.77
N TYR A 238 20.15 28.55 37.28
CA TYR A 238 19.96 28.20 35.87
C TYR A 238 19.46 29.42 35.09
N ASN A 239 20.23 29.85 34.08
CA ASN A 239 19.88 30.99 33.24
C ASN A 239 19.07 30.54 32.01
N TRP A 240 17.78 30.28 32.19
CA TRP A 240 16.91 29.78 31.12
C TRP A 240 16.85 30.67 29.86
N ALA A 241 17.15 31.96 30.01
CA ALA A 241 17.14 32.94 28.93
C ALA A 241 18.41 32.96 28.07
N SER A 242 19.52 32.34 28.50
CA SER A 242 20.70 32.12 27.64
C SER A 242 20.62 30.81 26.87
N MET A 243 20.00 29.78 27.45
CA MET A 243 19.83 28.46 26.82
C MET A 243 18.96 28.56 25.55
N PRO A 244 19.51 28.36 24.34
CA PRO A 244 18.75 28.41 23.10
C PRO A 244 18.10 27.05 22.81
N ASP A 245 17.11 27.05 21.92
CA ASP A 245 16.35 25.85 21.58
C ASP A 245 17.16 24.85 20.73
N ASN A 246 18.23 25.30 20.05
CA ASN A 246 19.20 24.44 19.35
C ASN A 246 20.62 25.02 19.48
N LEU A 247 21.62 24.17 19.68
CA LEU A 247 23.04 24.55 19.72
C LEU A 247 23.73 24.42 18.37
N THR A 248 24.13 25.57 17.79
CA THR A 248 25.10 25.63 16.68
C THR A 248 26.56 25.78 17.17
N GLY A 249 26.79 25.63 18.47
CA GLY A 249 28.08 25.84 19.13
C GLY A 249 27.97 25.62 20.64
N TYR A 250 29.10 25.58 21.35
CA TYR A 250 29.13 25.35 22.80
C TYR A 250 28.41 26.47 23.58
N ASP A 251 27.45 26.06 24.41
CA ASP A 251 26.80 26.89 25.42
C ASP A 251 27.02 26.26 26.81
N SER A 252 27.55 27.06 27.73
CA SER A 252 27.90 26.59 29.06
C SER A 252 26.69 26.34 29.98
N ASP A 253 25.58 27.04 29.76
CA ASP A 253 24.38 26.89 30.59
C ASP A 253 23.64 25.60 30.21
N VAL A 254 23.52 25.30 28.91
CA VAL A 254 22.96 24.02 28.41
C VAL A 254 23.84 22.83 28.84
N ALA A 255 25.16 22.90 28.65
CA ALA A 255 26.06 21.82 29.09
C ALA A 255 26.04 21.63 30.63
N THR A 256 25.85 22.70 31.41
CA THR A 256 25.68 22.61 32.87
C THR A 256 24.38 21.88 33.22
N LEU A 257 23.28 22.23 32.56
CA LEU A 257 21.98 21.58 32.79
C LEU A 257 22.04 20.08 32.48
N LEU A 258 22.55 19.67 31.31
CA LEU A 258 22.64 18.25 30.97
C LEU A 258 23.53 17.45 31.93
N TYR A 259 24.72 17.97 32.27
CA TYR A 259 25.60 17.31 33.25
C TYR A 259 24.92 17.19 34.62
N HIS A 260 24.17 18.22 35.05
CA HIS A 260 23.43 18.20 36.30
C HIS A 260 22.29 17.18 36.28
N CYS A 261 21.50 17.11 35.19
CA CYS A 261 20.49 16.08 35.01
C CYS A 261 21.13 14.67 35.05
N GLY A 262 22.25 14.45 34.36
CA GLY A 262 22.98 13.18 34.39
C GLY A 262 23.46 12.79 35.78
N VAL A 263 24.12 13.71 36.51
CA VAL A 263 24.56 13.42 37.88
C VAL A 263 23.38 13.11 38.80
N SER A 264 22.26 13.82 38.65
CA SER A 264 21.06 13.64 39.50
C SER A 264 20.43 12.25 39.43
N VAL A 265 20.69 11.47 38.38
CA VAL A 265 20.13 10.12 38.14
C VAL A 265 21.18 9.00 38.24
N ASN A 266 22.37 9.29 38.78
CA ASN A 266 23.50 8.36 38.79
C ASN A 266 23.87 7.85 37.39
N MET A 267 24.05 8.76 36.43
CA MET A 267 24.43 8.41 35.05
C MET A 267 25.71 7.56 35.02
N ASN A 268 25.61 6.37 34.45
CA ASN A 268 26.77 5.61 34.02
C ASN A 268 27.25 6.24 32.71
N TYR A 269 28.24 7.14 32.81
CA TYR A 269 28.78 7.84 31.64
C TYR A 269 29.55 6.88 30.76
N GLY A 270 29.73 7.19 29.47
CA GLY A 270 30.47 6.33 28.55
C GLY A 270 30.74 6.95 27.17
N PRO A 271 31.73 6.41 26.42
CA PRO A 271 32.17 6.99 25.15
C PRO A 271 31.37 6.51 23.93
N GLN A 272 30.51 5.51 24.10
CA GLN A 272 29.62 4.98 23.05
C GLN A 272 28.13 5.24 23.35
N GLY A 273 27.85 5.93 24.46
CA GLY A 273 26.51 6.13 25.02
C GLY A 273 26.63 6.27 26.54
N SER A 274 25.57 6.74 27.19
CA SER A 274 25.52 6.87 28.65
C SER A 274 24.13 6.56 29.15
N SER A 275 24.04 5.79 30.24
CA SER A 275 22.83 5.10 30.67
C SER A 275 22.49 5.39 32.12
N ALA A 276 21.19 5.52 32.41
CA ALA A 276 20.67 5.70 33.76
C ALA A 276 19.29 5.05 33.88
N SER A 277 18.85 4.78 35.10
CA SER A 277 17.50 4.27 35.34
C SER A 277 16.48 5.39 35.24
N THR A 278 15.55 5.30 34.29
CA THR A 278 14.43 6.26 34.13
C THR A 278 13.58 6.40 35.39
N SER A 279 13.47 5.35 36.20
CA SER A 279 12.74 5.39 37.49
C SER A 279 13.30 6.39 38.50
N LEU A 280 14.54 6.87 38.34
CA LEU A 280 15.13 7.90 39.20
C LEU A 280 14.69 9.32 38.81
N MET A 281 14.29 9.56 37.56
CA MET A 281 13.95 10.90 37.04
C MET A 281 12.95 11.65 37.93
N ALA A 282 11.86 10.98 38.35
CA ALA A 282 10.81 11.57 39.18
C ALA A 282 11.35 12.09 40.53
N SER A 283 12.06 11.22 41.27
CA SER A 283 12.70 11.58 42.53
C SER A 283 13.77 12.66 42.37
N SER A 284 14.53 12.65 41.28
CA SER A 284 15.59 13.63 41.03
C SER A 284 15.03 15.02 40.68
N LEU A 285 13.90 15.07 39.94
CA LEU A 285 13.15 16.30 39.66
C LEU A 285 12.64 16.94 40.96
N GLU A 286 12.08 16.15 41.89
CA GLU A 286 11.66 16.64 43.20
C GLU A 286 12.85 17.08 44.08
N GLU A 287 13.83 16.19 44.30
CA GLU A 287 14.89 16.39 45.30
C GLU A 287 15.91 17.47 44.91
N TYR A 288 16.35 17.50 43.65
CA TYR A 288 17.46 18.35 43.19
C TYR A 288 17.05 19.55 42.33
N PHE A 289 15.84 19.49 41.76
CA PHE A 289 15.30 20.54 40.89
C PHE A 289 14.00 21.16 41.40
N GLY A 290 13.50 20.75 42.56
CA GLY A 290 12.35 21.37 43.22
C GLY A 290 11.04 21.29 42.45
N TYR A 291 10.84 20.26 41.61
CA TYR A 291 9.52 19.97 41.03
C TYR A 291 8.55 19.49 42.12
N ALA A 292 7.26 19.52 41.84
CA ALA A 292 6.25 18.99 42.75
C ALA A 292 6.32 17.45 42.83
N SER A 293 5.96 16.91 44.00
CA SER A 293 5.87 15.46 44.27
C SER A 293 4.73 14.75 43.50
N THR A 294 4.12 15.43 42.52
CA THR A 294 3.21 14.86 41.53
C THR A 294 3.96 14.12 40.42
N ALA A 295 5.25 14.42 40.23
CA ALA A 295 6.10 13.71 39.27
C ALA A 295 6.23 12.23 39.65
N GLN A 296 5.79 11.32 38.77
CA GLN A 296 5.76 9.88 39.06
C GLN A 296 6.22 9.03 37.88
N TYR A 297 7.05 8.03 38.18
CA TYR A 297 7.40 6.98 37.22
C TYR A 297 6.25 5.97 37.10
N THR A 298 5.72 5.80 35.90
CA THR A 298 4.57 4.95 35.61
C THR A 298 4.90 4.00 34.45
N GLN A 299 4.50 2.72 34.54
CA GLN A 299 4.80 1.69 33.54
C GLN A 299 3.53 1.25 32.79
N LYS A 300 3.62 1.07 31.46
CA LYS A 300 2.48 0.66 30.61
C LYS A 300 1.84 -0.66 31.04
N SER A 301 2.63 -1.59 31.59
CA SER A 301 2.15 -2.89 32.13
C SER A 301 1.16 -2.81 33.30
N GLY A 302 0.94 -1.62 33.88
CA GLY A 302 -0.14 -1.39 34.85
C GLY A 302 -1.49 -0.97 34.23
N TYR A 303 -1.55 -0.81 32.91
CA TYR A 303 -2.64 -0.17 32.17
C TYR A 303 -3.08 -1.04 30.99
N THR A 304 -4.33 -0.89 30.56
CA THR A 304 -4.75 -1.26 29.21
C THR A 304 -4.30 -0.19 28.22
N ASP A 305 -4.17 -0.53 26.93
CA ASP A 305 -3.83 0.39 25.85
C ASP A 305 -4.65 1.68 25.87
N ALA A 306 -5.98 1.57 25.90
CA ALA A 306 -6.88 2.72 26.00
C ALA A 306 -6.59 3.58 27.25
N SER A 307 -6.44 2.96 28.42
CA SER A 307 -6.16 3.71 29.67
C SER A 307 -4.75 4.32 29.71
N TRP A 308 -3.78 3.72 29.03
CA TRP A 308 -2.43 4.25 28.89
C TRP A 308 -2.44 5.48 27.99
N ARG A 309 -3.08 5.39 26.82
CA ARG A 309 -3.27 6.52 25.91
C ARG A 309 -4.03 7.67 26.56
N SER A 310 -5.12 7.38 27.30
CA SER A 310 -5.84 8.41 28.07
C SER A 310 -4.96 9.11 29.11
N LEU A 311 -4.06 8.39 29.79
CA LEU A 311 -3.11 9.00 30.74
C LEU A 311 -2.17 9.97 30.02
N LEU A 312 -1.53 9.56 28.93
CA LEU A 312 -0.60 10.40 28.17
C LEU A 312 -1.30 11.63 27.56
N ILE A 313 -2.49 11.44 26.97
CA ILE A 313 -3.33 12.52 26.46
C ILE A 313 -3.63 13.54 27.58
N SER A 314 -4.01 13.08 28.78
CA SER A 314 -4.34 13.97 29.90
C SER A 314 -3.15 14.81 30.43
N GLU A 315 -1.92 14.34 30.25
CA GLU A 315 -0.71 15.12 30.56
C GLU A 315 -0.44 16.16 29.47
N LEU A 316 -0.57 15.78 28.20
CA LEU A 316 -0.33 16.66 27.05
C LEU A 316 -1.39 17.76 26.92
N ASP A 317 -2.66 17.44 27.17
CA ASP A 317 -3.76 18.40 27.29
C ASP A 317 -3.49 19.43 28.39
N ALA A 318 -2.91 18.99 29.51
CA ALA A 318 -2.46 19.85 30.60
C ALA A 318 -1.14 20.59 30.31
N SER A 319 -0.64 20.56 29.06
CA SER A 319 0.61 21.16 28.62
C SER A 319 1.84 20.64 29.39
N ARG A 320 1.86 19.34 29.74
CA ARG A 320 2.97 18.69 30.45
C ARG A 320 3.71 17.71 29.52
N PRO A 321 4.77 18.15 28.82
CA PRO A 321 5.61 17.23 28.06
C PRO A 321 6.37 16.32 29.03
N MET A 322 6.46 15.03 28.71
CA MET A 322 6.90 14.01 29.66
C MET A 322 8.10 13.21 29.12
N PRO A 323 9.14 12.95 29.94
CA PRO A 323 10.13 11.95 29.63
C PRO A 323 9.46 10.57 29.47
N TYR A 324 9.67 9.93 28.32
CA TYR A 324 9.10 8.64 27.94
C TYR A 324 10.20 7.62 27.71
N ARG A 325 9.91 6.34 27.93
CA ARG A 325 10.80 5.20 27.72
C ARG A 325 10.16 4.22 26.75
N GLY A 326 10.83 4.00 25.63
CA GLY A 326 10.43 2.99 24.64
C GLY A 326 10.66 1.55 25.11
N SER A 327 10.28 0.59 24.28
CA SER A 327 10.43 -0.83 24.58
C SER A 327 11.80 -1.38 24.20
N GLY A 328 12.15 -2.56 24.74
CA GLY A 328 13.32 -3.34 24.31
C GLY A 328 14.48 -3.40 25.32
N SER A 329 15.55 -4.10 24.92
CA SER A 329 16.69 -4.49 25.78
C SER A 329 17.54 -3.31 26.28
N GLY A 330 17.52 -2.17 25.58
CA GLY A 330 18.28 -0.96 25.93
C GLY A 330 17.46 0.15 26.62
N GLY A 331 16.13 0.08 26.61
CA GLY A 331 15.25 0.92 27.43
C GLY A 331 15.51 2.43 27.39
N HIS A 332 15.74 2.99 26.20
CA HIS A 332 16.14 4.39 26.03
C HIS A 332 15.01 5.38 26.32
N ALA A 333 15.41 6.58 26.74
CA ALA A 333 14.51 7.69 27.05
C ALA A 333 14.46 8.73 25.93
N PHE A 334 13.28 9.30 25.72
CA PHE A 334 12.96 10.40 24.80
C PHE A 334 11.88 11.27 25.47
N ILE A 335 11.27 12.22 24.76
CA ILE A 335 10.16 13.04 25.29
C ILE A 335 8.92 12.76 24.45
N CYS A 336 7.78 12.55 25.11
CA CYS A 336 6.47 12.64 24.49
C CYS A 336 5.88 14.02 24.80
N ASP A 337 5.60 14.80 23.76
CA ASP A 337 5.27 16.22 23.88
C ASP A 337 4.14 16.68 22.94
N GLY A 338 3.42 15.76 22.29
CA GLY A 338 2.25 16.08 21.46
C GLY A 338 1.51 14.81 21.04
N TYR A 339 0.32 14.95 20.45
CA TYR A 339 -0.45 13.84 19.92
C TYR A 339 -1.41 14.30 18.81
N GLN A 340 -1.79 13.37 17.92
CA GLN A 340 -2.80 13.56 16.87
C GLN A 340 -3.84 12.43 16.91
N GLY A 341 -5.12 12.81 16.99
CA GLY A 341 -6.23 11.88 17.23
C GLY A 341 -6.10 11.15 18.58
N THR A 342 -6.46 9.87 18.62
CA THR A 342 -6.31 9.04 19.84
C THR A 342 -5.08 8.13 19.84
N ASP A 343 -4.33 8.08 18.73
CA ASP A 343 -3.52 6.90 18.39
C ASP A 343 -2.03 7.21 18.14
N TYR A 344 -1.70 8.44 17.71
CA TYR A 344 -0.34 8.83 17.33
C TYR A 344 0.23 9.88 18.28
N PHE A 345 1.40 9.61 18.83
CA PHE A 345 2.07 10.47 19.81
C PHE A 345 3.37 11.04 19.23
N HIS A 346 3.58 12.33 19.39
CA HIS A 346 4.80 13.00 18.97
C HIS A 346 5.95 12.68 19.93
N PHE A 347 7.09 12.29 19.36
CA PHE A 347 8.33 12.06 20.09
C PHE A 347 9.45 12.99 19.63
N ASN A 348 10.08 13.63 20.61
CA ASN A 348 11.38 14.27 20.48
C ASN A 348 12.44 13.32 21.03
N TRP A 349 13.32 12.81 20.16
CA TRP A 349 14.28 11.76 20.53
C TRP A 349 15.51 12.26 21.29
N GLY A 350 15.68 13.58 21.44
CA GLY A 350 16.86 14.18 22.07
C GLY A 350 18.13 13.97 21.25
N TRP A 351 18.03 14.10 19.92
CA TRP A 351 19.13 13.94 18.96
C TRP A 351 19.11 15.01 17.85
N GLY A 352 18.95 16.28 18.18
CA GLY A 352 19.11 17.34 17.17
C GLY A 352 17.94 17.52 16.20
N GLY A 353 16.76 16.96 16.49
CA GLY A 353 15.57 17.04 15.61
C GLY A 353 15.46 15.94 14.55
N TYR A 354 16.48 15.07 14.43
CA TYR A 354 16.40 13.89 13.56
C TYR A 354 15.43 12.86 14.14
N TYR A 355 14.67 12.19 13.26
CA TYR A 355 13.64 11.20 13.58
C TYR A 355 12.41 11.72 14.33
N ASP A 356 12.39 12.99 14.76
CA ASP A 356 11.27 13.58 15.50
C ASP A 356 9.98 13.57 14.65
N GLY A 357 8.89 13.11 15.25
CA GLY A 357 7.65 12.81 14.53
C GLY A 357 6.63 12.07 15.39
N TYR A 358 5.53 11.67 14.76
CA TYR A 358 4.40 10.98 15.38
C TYR A 358 4.51 9.47 15.19
N PHE A 359 4.30 8.69 16.25
CA PHE A 359 4.46 7.22 16.26
C PHE A 359 3.33 6.52 17.00
N TYR A 360 3.06 5.26 16.61
CA TYR A 360 1.98 4.44 17.16
C TYR A 360 2.41 3.68 18.44
N LEU A 361 1.79 3.97 19.58
CA LEU A 361 2.31 3.53 20.88
C LEU A 361 2.01 2.08 21.29
N ASP A 362 0.92 1.51 20.79
CA ASP A 362 0.40 0.22 21.24
C ASP A 362 0.97 -0.95 20.41
N ASP A 363 0.50 -2.17 20.69
CA ASP A 363 0.86 -3.36 19.92
C ASP A 363 0.25 -3.26 18.50
N LEU A 364 1.01 -3.60 17.45
CA LEU A 364 0.58 -3.52 16.05
C LEU A 364 -0.37 -4.65 15.61
N THR A 365 -0.64 -5.62 16.49
CA THR A 365 -1.44 -6.83 16.22
C THR A 365 -2.51 -7.04 17.29
N PRO A 366 -3.78 -7.25 16.90
CA PRO A 366 -4.82 -7.70 17.83
C PRO A 366 -4.54 -9.13 18.32
N GLY A 367 -4.75 -9.39 19.62
CA GLY A 367 -4.70 -10.75 20.18
C GLY A 367 -3.59 -11.06 21.20
N SER A 368 -2.92 -10.04 21.74
CA SER A 368 -1.97 -10.07 22.87
C SER A 368 -0.60 -10.73 22.64
N HIS A 369 0.44 -9.91 22.52
CA HIS A 369 1.83 -10.27 22.88
C HIS A 369 2.44 -9.11 23.66
N ALA A 370 3.12 -9.37 24.78
CA ALA A 370 3.53 -8.37 25.76
C ALA A 370 4.69 -7.43 25.34
N TYR A 371 4.71 -6.93 24.10
CA TYR A 371 5.84 -6.20 23.53
C TYR A 371 5.97 -4.76 24.00
N THR A 372 4.84 -4.10 24.26
CA THR A 372 4.82 -2.73 24.79
C THR A 372 4.87 -2.64 26.32
N ASN A 373 4.72 -3.75 27.05
CA ASN A 373 4.69 -3.79 28.53
C ASN A 373 5.93 -3.23 29.24
N SER A 374 7.05 -3.05 28.52
CA SER A 374 8.27 -2.46 29.05
C SER A 374 8.34 -0.93 28.91
N GLN A 375 7.40 -0.30 28.19
CA GLN A 375 7.30 1.16 28.10
C GLN A 375 6.98 1.79 29.46
N ALA A 376 7.43 3.04 29.65
CA ALA A 376 7.17 3.82 30.86
C ALA A 376 7.20 5.33 30.58
N ALA A 377 6.58 6.12 31.44
CA ALA A 377 6.55 7.59 31.37
C ALA A 377 6.81 8.21 32.75
N ILE A 378 7.30 9.45 32.77
CA ILE A 378 7.33 10.29 33.97
C ILE A 378 6.20 11.32 33.89
N VAL A 379 5.04 10.97 34.44
CA VAL A 379 3.83 11.82 34.42
C VAL A 379 3.82 12.81 35.59
N GLY A 380 2.98 13.84 35.54
CA GLY A 380 2.77 14.80 36.62
C GLY A 380 3.92 15.77 36.86
N VAL A 381 4.80 15.94 35.88
CA VAL A 381 5.98 16.83 35.96
C VAL A 381 5.54 18.29 35.97
N THR A 382 5.49 18.89 37.16
CA THR A 382 5.11 20.31 37.34
C THR A 382 6.07 21.06 38.27
N PRO A 383 6.38 22.34 38.00
CA PRO A 383 7.14 23.19 38.93
C PRO A 383 6.47 23.30 40.32
N ALA A 384 7.23 23.24 41.41
CA ALA A 384 6.64 23.40 42.74
C ALA A 384 6.07 24.82 42.95
N GLY A 385 4.88 24.89 43.55
CA GLY A 385 4.12 26.12 43.72
C GLY A 385 3.22 26.48 42.53
N SER A 386 3.18 25.64 41.49
CA SER A 386 2.05 25.61 40.56
C SER A 386 0.73 25.36 41.33
N ALA A 387 -0.39 25.80 40.80
CA ALA A 387 -1.70 25.51 41.41
C ALA A 387 -1.87 23.99 41.56
N PRO A 388 -2.46 23.49 42.67
CA PRO A 388 -2.65 22.07 42.86
C PRO A 388 -3.47 21.53 41.70
N ASP A 389 -2.93 20.50 41.05
CA ASP A 389 -3.53 19.83 39.90
C ASP A 389 -4.89 19.29 40.32
N PHE A 390 -5.94 19.87 39.74
CA PHE A 390 -7.34 19.69 40.09
C PHE A 390 -8.12 19.83 38.79
N ARG A 391 -8.73 18.74 38.32
CA ARG A 391 -9.35 18.68 36.97
C ARG A 391 -10.57 17.76 36.91
N VAL A 392 -11.62 18.17 36.20
CA VAL A 392 -12.77 17.34 35.85
C VAL A 392 -12.38 16.40 34.72
N LEU A 393 -12.58 15.10 34.91
CA LEU A 393 -12.25 14.06 33.93
C LEU A 393 -13.47 13.56 33.17
N SER A 394 -14.66 13.62 33.78
CA SER A 394 -15.94 13.35 33.12
C SER A 394 -17.09 13.94 33.95
N PRO A 395 -18.16 14.50 33.34
CA PRO A 395 -18.27 14.79 31.92
C PRO A 395 -17.28 15.89 31.53
N ASN A 396 -16.63 15.77 30.39
CA ASN A 396 -15.59 16.71 29.95
C ASN A 396 -15.78 17.25 28.53
N GLY A 397 -16.80 16.81 27.79
CA GLY A 397 -17.21 17.38 26.51
C GLY A 397 -17.66 16.34 25.49
N GLY A 398 -18.77 16.62 24.82
CA GLY A 398 -19.32 15.79 23.75
C GLY A 398 -20.20 14.62 24.21
N GLU A 399 -20.28 14.33 25.52
CA GLU A 399 -21.15 13.27 26.02
C GLU A 399 -22.64 13.66 25.94
N SER A 400 -23.50 12.69 25.65
CA SER A 400 -24.97 12.81 25.79
C SER A 400 -25.46 11.86 26.86
N TRP A 401 -26.04 12.40 27.93
CA TRP A 401 -26.54 11.67 29.10
C TRP A 401 -28.05 11.87 29.24
N THR A 402 -28.81 10.79 29.44
CA THR A 402 -30.27 10.86 29.56
C THR A 402 -30.70 11.37 30.93
N GLU A 403 -31.86 12.01 31.06
CA GLU A 403 -32.40 12.37 32.36
C GLU A 403 -32.70 11.15 33.26
N ASN A 404 -32.58 11.34 34.58
CA ASN A 404 -32.78 10.32 35.62
C ASN A 404 -31.85 9.08 35.56
N SER A 405 -30.93 8.98 34.60
CA SER A 405 -29.87 7.96 34.62
C SER A 405 -28.79 8.30 35.67
N ASN A 406 -27.97 7.31 36.03
CA ASN A 406 -26.84 7.48 36.95
C ASN A 406 -25.54 7.50 36.16
N HIS A 407 -24.77 8.58 36.27
CA HIS A 407 -23.44 8.72 35.67
C HIS A 407 -22.41 9.09 36.74
N ALA A 408 -21.15 8.72 36.51
CA ALA A 408 -20.06 9.11 37.40
C ALA A 408 -19.46 10.44 36.94
N ILE A 409 -19.46 11.44 37.83
CA ILE A 409 -18.60 12.62 37.70
C ILE A 409 -17.23 12.21 38.21
N ASN A 410 -16.22 12.19 37.34
CA ASN A 410 -14.86 11.82 37.69
C ASN A 410 -13.98 13.08 37.73
N TRP A 411 -13.02 13.14 38.66
CA TRP A 411 -12.03 14.22 38.73
C TRP A 411 -10.69 13.69 39.25
N PHE A 412 -9.62 14.42 38.99
CA PHE A 412 -8.34 14.25 39.67
C PHE A 412 -8.10 15.46 40.56
N ALA A 413 -7.64 15.24 41.78
CA ALA A 413 -7.28 16.30 42.71
C ALA A 413 -6.03 15.91 43.50
N SER A 414 -5.11 16.86 43.63
CA SER A 414 -3.96 16.73 44.52
C SER A 414 -4.19 17.48 45.84
N ASN A 415 -3.98 16.76 46.95
CA ASN A 415 -3.99 17.29 48.32
C ASN A 415 -5.33 17.88 48.84
N GLN A 416 -6.49 17.48 48.32
CA GLN A 416 -7.78 17.87 48.92
C GLN A 416 -8.30 16.79 49.89
N THR A 417 -9.33 17.13 50.67
CA THR A 417 -10.00 16.19 51.58
C THR A 417 -11.47 16.02 51.25
N THR A 418 -12.12 17.11 50.82
CA THR A 418 -13.53 17.15 50.43
C THR A 418 -13.78 18.19 49.34
N VAL A 419 -14.65 17.87 48.38
CA VAL A 419 -15.00 18.72 47.23
C VAL A 419 -16.50 19.03 47.17
N GLU A 420 -16.85 20.19 46.63
CA GLU A 420 -18.19 20.60 46.22
C GLU A 420 -18.33 20.34 44.72
N ILE A 421 -19.51 19.88 44.28
CA ILE A 421 -19.80 19.57 42.88
C ILE A 421 -21.07 20.31 42.48
N GLU A 422 -21.01 21.02 41.36
CA GLU A 422 -22.09 21.81 40.77
C GLU A 422 -22.25 21.45 39.28
N TYR A 423 -23.42 21.73 38.71
CA TYR A 423 -23.61 21.73 37.26
C TYR A 423 -24.30 23.01 36.79
N THR A 424 -24.07 23.35 35.53
CA THR A 424 -24.77 24.40 34.80
C THR A 424 -25.53 23.79 33.63
N THR A 425 -26.53 24.51 33.12
CA THR A 425 -27.30 24.15 31.93
C THR A 425 -27.35 25.30 30.89
N ASN A 426 -26.59 26.37 31.16
CA ASN A 426 -26.56 27.61 30.39
C ASN A 426 -25.13 28.14 30.25
N SER A 427 -24.19 27.24 29.91
CA SER A 427 -22.78 27.57 29.66
C SER A 427 -22.09 28.34 30.80
N GLY A 428 -22.43 28.02 32.06
CA GLY A 428 -21.81 28.62 33.24
C GLY A 428 -22.46 29.92 33.72
N GLY A 429 -23.54 30.39 33.08
CA GLY A 429 -24.26 31.60 33.49
C GLY A 429 -24.94 31.49 34.86
N SER A 430 -25.33 30.27 35.26
CA SER A 430 -25.81 29.94 36.60
C SER A 430 -25.49 28.48 36.94
N TRP A 431 -25.11 28.23 38.19
CA TRP A 431 -24.68 26.93 38.71
C TRP A 431 -25.66 26.41 39.76
N THR A 432 -25.83 25.09 39.78
CA THR A 432 -26.72 24.35 40.68
C THR A 432 -25.90 23.28 41.39
N THR A 433 -25.84 23.33 42.72
CA THR A 433 -25.10 22.35 43.54
C THR A 433 -25.71 20.95 43.42
N ILE A 434 -24.89 19.96 43.05
CA ILE A 434 -25.20 18.52 43.13
C ILE A 434 -24.93 18.04 44.56
N THR A 435 -23.73 18.32 45.08
CA THR A 435 -23.36 18.09 46.47
C THR A 435 -22.45 19.20 46.98
N SER A 436 -22.75 19.75 48.15
CA SER A 436 -21.96 20.83 48.76
C SER A 436 -20.72 20.33 49.50
N SER A 437 -20.57 19.00 49.66
CA SER A 437 -19.37 18.36 50.23
C SER A 437 -19.45 16.84 50.03
N THR A 438 -18.50 16.28 49.30
CA THR A 438 -18.21 14.83 49.24
C THR A 438 -16.73 14.59 49.50
N SER A 439 -16.35 13.34 49.80
CA SER A 439 -14.94 12.92 49.91
C SER A 439 -14.19 13.22 48.61
N ASP A 440 -12.88 13.49 48.70
CA ASP A 440 -12.00 13.52 47.55
C ASP A 440 -11.54 12.09 47.17
N ASP A 441 -12.45 11.30 46.60
CA ASP A 441 -12.22 9.92 46.14
C ASP A 441 -12.14 9.79 44.60
N GLY A 442 -12.19 10.91 43.89
CA GLY A 442 -12.00 11.02 42.43
C GLY A 442 -13.23 10.65 41.59
N ALA A 443 -14.33 10.21 42.19
CA ALA A 443 -15.56 9.85 41.48
C ALA A 443 -16.83 10.01 42.33
N TYR A 444 -17.86 10.65 41.76
CA TYR A 444 -19.16 10.86 42.41
C TYR A 444 -20.31 10.39 41.51
N ALA A 445 -21.11 9.45 41.99
CA ALA A 445 -22.31 8.99 41.28
C ALA A 445 -23.43 10.05 41.35
N TRP A 446 -23.78 10.61 40.20
CA TRP A 446 -24.82 11.61 40.03
C TRP A 446 -26.01 11.04 39.27
N THR A 447 -27.21 11.13 39.86
CA THR A 447 -28.48 10.93 39.16
C THR A 447 -28.88 12.23 38.48
N LEU A 448 -29.01 12.23 37.15
CA LEU A 448 -29.32 13.44 36.41
C LEU A 448 -30.74 13.96 36.71
N PRO A 449 -30.94 15.30 36.72
CA PRO A 449 -32.27 15.89 36.93
C PRO A 449 -33.21 15.56 35.75
N ASN A 450 -34.51 15.45 36.03
CA ASN A 450 -35.55 15.54 35.00
C ASN A 450 -35.57 16.96 34.40
N VAL A 451 -35.63 17.04 33.07
CA VAL A 451 -35.52 18.29 32.29
C VAL A 451 -36.63 18.32 31.25
N SER A 452 -37.39 19.42 31.15
CA SER A 452 -38.55 19.46 30.24
C SER A 452 -38.21 19.60 28.74
N ALA A 453 -36.92 19.67 28.40
CA ALA A 453 -36.35 19.68 27.05
C ALA A 453 -34.85 19.37 27.16
N ALA A 454 -34.23 18.86 26.08
CA ALA A 454 -32.80 18.56 26.08
C ALA A 454 -31.93 19.81 26.31
N LEU A 455 -30.93 19.70 27.19
CA LEU A 455 -30.06 20.79 27.64
C LEU A 455 -28.64 20.59 27.08
N GLN A 456 -28.36 21.30 25.98
CA GLN A 456 -27.19 21.14 25.10
C GLN A 456 -25.91 21.82 25.62
N TYR A 457 -26.02 22.57 26.71
CA TYR A 457 -24.99 23.50 27.20
C TYR A 457 -24.63 23.22 28.65
N CYS A 458 -24.57 21.93 29.01
CA CYS A 458 -24.25 21.52 30.36
C CYS A 458 -22.75 21.45 30.58
N LYS A 459 -22.31 21.85 31.78
CA LYS A 459 -20.96 21.61 32.32
C LYS A 459 -21.08 21.22 33.79
N VAL A 460 -20.12 20.45 34.28
CA VAL A 460 -19.92 20.21 35.70
C VAL A 460 -18.76 21.09 36.18
N ARG A 461 -18.83 21.56 37.43
CA ARG A 461 -17.72 22.16 38.17
C ARG A 461 -17.47 21.33 39.40
N VAL A 462 -16.20 21.07 39.69
CA VAL A 462 -15.75 20.55 40.98
C VAL A 462 -14.91 21.64 41.66
N THR A 463 -15.07 21.83 42.96
CA THR A 463 -14.40 22.89 43.74
C THR A 463 -13.90 22.32 45.06
N SER A 464 -12.68 22.65 45.48
CA SER A 464 -12.21 22.31 46.84
C SER A 464 -13.03 23.05 47.90
N THR A 465 -13.51 22.31 48.91
CA THR A 465 -14.21 22.92 50.06
C THR A 465 -13.26 23.60 51.06
N THR A 466 -11.95 23.47 50.87
CA THR A 466 -10.91 24.08 51.74
C THR A 466 -10.21 25.27 51.10
N ASP A 467 -10.17 25.35 49.76
CA ASP A 467 -9.69 26.52 49.02
C ASP A 467 -10.49 26.71 47.72
N ASN A 468 -11.43 27.65 47.73
CA ASN A 468 -12.27 27.95 46.57
C ASN A 468 -11.52 28.50 45.33
N ALA A 469 -10.20 28.76 45.42
CA ALA A 469 -9.38 29.04 44.25
C ALA A 469 -8.93 27.75 43.52
N VAL A 470 -9.10 26.59 44.15
CA VAL A 470 -8.83 25.26 43.58
C VAL A 470 -10.16 24.70 43.07
N THR A 471 -10.41 24.93 41.78
CA THR A 471 -11.64 24.54 41.11
C THR A 471 -11.36 24.26 39.65
N ASP A 472 -12.16 23.38 39.05
CA ASP A 472 -12.13 23.12 37.62
C ASP A 472 -13.53 22.81 37.07
N GLU A 473 -13.73 23.06 35.78
CA GLU A 473 -14.99 22.87 35.06
C GLU A 473 -14.77 22.00 33.82
N SER A 474 -15.76 21.21 33.40
CA SER A 474 -15.72 20.44 32.15
C SER A 474 -15.16 21.26 30.97
N ASP A 475 -14.19 20.77 30.22
CA ASP A 475 -13.56 21.44 29.07
C ASP A 475 -14.64 21.86 28.04
N GLY A 476 -15.41 20.88 27.55
CA GLY A 476 -16.51 21.02 26.60
C GLY A 476 -17.90 21.04 27.25
N PHE A 477 -18.93 21.12 26.40
CA PHE A 477 -20.33 20.92 26.83
C PHE A 477 -20.73 19.46 26.69
N PHE A 478 -21.55 18.97 27.62
CA PHE A 478 -22.30 17.72 27.48
C PHE A 478 -23.80 18.02 27.39
N THR A 479 -24.57 17.06 26.89
CA THR A 479 -26.02 17.18 26.73
C THR A 479 -26.75 16.39 27.82
N ILE A 480 -27.79 16.99 28.42
CA ILE A 480 -28.78 16.26 29.23
C ILE A 480 -30.07 16.10 28.43
N GLU A 481 -30.42 14.89 28.03
CA GLU A 481 -31.57 14.63 27.14
C GLU A 481 -32.86 14.41 27.93
N ASN A 482 -33.95 15.06 27.50
CA ASN A 482 -35.29 14.85 28.06
C ASN A 482 -35.90 13.56 27.52
N PHE A 483 -36.34 12.67 28.41
CA PHE A 483 -37.04 11.44 28.08
C PHE A 483 -38.54 11.53 28.44
N THR A 484 -39.36 12.03 27.52
CA THR A 484 -40.82 12.02 27.67
C THR A 484 -41.47 10.78 27.06
N CYS A 485 -41.54 9.70 27.83
CA CYS A 485 -42.42 8.58 27.51
C CYS A 485 -43.88 8.97 27.77
N THR A 486 -44.67 9.19 26.70
CA THR A 486 -46.13 9.28 26.79
C THR A 486 -46.78 7.95 26.47
N ASP A 487 -47.09 7.18 27.52
CA ASP A 487 -47.98 6.02 27.45
C ASP A 487 -49.37 6.44 26.91
N PRO A 488 -49.83 5.88 25.76
CA PRO A 488 -51.12 6.21 25.19
C PRO A 488 -52.24 5.20 25.54
N TYR A 489 -52.04 4.20 26.41
CA TYR A 489 -53.04 3.14 26.66
C TYR A 489 -53.18 2.59 28.10
N GLU A 490 -53.74 3.40 29.01
CA GLU A 490 -54.84 2.90 29.84
C GLU A 490 -56.19 3.08 29.10
N SER A 491 -56.54 2.15 28.21
CA SER A 491 -57.86 1.45 28.21
C SER A 491 -58.28 0.78 26.89
N ASN A 492 -58.76 -0.47 27.03
CA ASN A 492 -59.72 -1.22 26.18
C ASN A 492 -59.27 -1.80 24.82
N ASP A 493 -59.11 -3.13 24.82
CA ASP A 493 -59.51 -4.10 23.79
C ASP A 493 -59.95 -3.58 22.41
N THR A 494 -59.11 -3.73 21.37
CA THR A 494 -59.48 -4.31 20.06
C THR A 494 -58.22 -4.61 19.21
N PRO A 495 -58.20 -5.68 18.38
CA PRO A 495 -57.08 -5.99 17.50
C PRO A 495 -57.16 -5.30 16.13
N GLU A 496 -56.04 -5.31 15.39
CA GLU A 496 -55.84 -4.80 14.02
C GLU A 496 -55.75 -3.27 13.82
N THR A 497 -54.61 -2.67 14.21
CA THR A 497 -54.02 -1.53 13.48
C THR A 497 -52.50 -1.66 13.46
N ALA A 498 -51.87 -1.59 12.29
CA ALA A 498 -50.42 -1.44 12.17
C ALA A 498 -50.02 0.00 12.54
N TYR A 499 -49.07 0.14 13.45
CA TYR A 499 -48.51 1.44 13.84
C TYR A 499 -47.41 1.85 12.84
N THR A 500 -47.32 3.14 12.56
CA THR A 500 -46.29 3.70 11.66
C THR A 500 -45.34 4.54 12.50
N ILE A 501 -44.08 4.10 12.62
CA ILE A 501 -43.00 4.91 13.19
C ILE A 501 -42.51 5.88 12.12
N THR A 502 -42.42 7.17 12.46
CA THR A 502 -41.91 8.23 11.59
C THR A 502 -40.41 8.47 11.81
N PRO A 503 -39.65 8.86 10.76
CA PRO A 503 -38.24 9.22 10.94
C PRO A 503 -38.10 10.39 11.92
N GLY A 504 -37.33 10.20 13.00
CA GLY A 504 -37.13 11.17 14.08
C GLY A 504 -37.61 10.71 15.46
N ASP A 505 -38.45 9.66 15.54
CA ASP A 505 -38.83 9.03 16.81
C ASP A 505 -37.81 7.95 17.19
N TYR A 506 -36.75 8.34 17.90
CA TYR A 506 -35.76 7.41 18.45
C TYR A 506 -36.24 6.87 19.81
N ASP A 507 -36.17 5.55 19.97
CA ASP A 507 -36.61 4.72 21.12
C ASP A 507 -38.12 4.45 21.30
N ALA A 508 -38.52 3.23 20.92
CA ALA A 508 -39.68 2.55 21.47
C ALA A 508 -39.23 1.44 22.45
N CYS A 509 -39.60 1.54 23.73
CA CYS A 509 -39.42 0.44 24.68
C CYS A 509 -40.53 -0.61 24.46
N ILE A 510 -40.15 -1.89 24.34
CA ILE A 510 -41.07 -3.00 24.05
C ILE A 510 -40.97 -4.06 25.15
N ASP A 511 -42.12 -4.47 25.70
CA ASP A 511 -42.25 -5.56 26.67
C ASP A 511 -42.17 -6.93 25.95
N PRO A 512 -41.18 -7.80 26.24
CA PRO A 512 -40.90 -9.02 25.46
C PRO A 512 -41.89 -10.18 25.67
N VAL A 513 -43.16 -9.90 26.01
CA VAL A 513 -44.13 -10.88 26.51
C VAL A 513 -45.05 -11.48 25.44
N ASN A 514 -45.07 -10.95 24.21
CA ASN A 514 -45.91 -11.47 23.10
C ASN A 514 -45.07 -12.01 21.92
N ASP A 515 -45.23 -13.30 21.62
CA ASP A 515 -44.36 -14.12 20.75
C ASP A 515 -44.73 -14.10 19.24
N GLU A 516 -45.48 -13.10 18.75
CA GLU A 516 -45.95 -13.06 17.34
C GLU A 516 -45.71 -11.74 16.56
N ASP A 517 -45.21 -10.67 17.19
CA ASP A 517 -45.22 -9.33 16.57
C ASP A 517 -44.05 -9.04 15.60
N TRP A 518 -44.42 -8.56 14.40
CA TRP A 518 -43.51 -8.05 13.37
C TRP A 518 -43.56 -6.51 13.35
N TYR A 519 -42.41 -5.85 13.39
CA TYR A 519 -42.31 -4.40 13.51
C TYR A 519 -42.14 -3.76 12.13
N ALA A 520 -43.09 -2.90 11.73
CA ALA A 520 -43.06 -2.20 10.45
C ALA A 520 -42.60 -0.74 10.63
N PHE A 521 -41.67 -0.29 9.79
CA PHE A 521 -41.08 1.05 9.86
C PHE A 521 -40.73 1.53 8.46
N THR A 522 -40.56 2.84 8.28
CA THR A 522 -40.32 3.45 6.96
C THR A 522 -38.89 3.97 6.89
N ALA A 523 -38.19 3.65 5.81
CA ALA A 523 -36.85 4.17 5.51
C ALA A 523 -36.81 4.67 4.06
N ASN A 524 -36.02 5.70 3.80
CA ASN A 524 -35.73 6.19 2.46
C ASN A 524 -34.55 5.42 1.85
N ALA A 525 -34.41 5.46 0.53
CA ALA A 525 -33.18 4.99 -0.11
C ALA A 525 -31.95 5.71 0.47
N ALA A 526 -30.86 4.98 0.66
CA ALA A 526 -29.62 5.39 1.34
C ALA A 526 -29.70 5.61 2.88
N ASP A 527 -30.87 5.57 3.52
CA ASP A 527 -30.94 5.51 4.99
C ASP A 527 -30.28 4.23 5.50
N THR A 528 -29.51 4.32 6.58
CA THR A 528 -28.87 3.14 7.20
C THR A 528 -29.77 2.58 8.31
N ILE A 529 -30.29 1.37 8.09
CA ILE A 529 -31.10 0.63 9.06
C ILE A 529 -30.17 -0.21 9.94
N ILE A 530 -30.29 -0.11 11.26
CA ILE A 530 -29.53 -0.91 12.23
C ILE A 530 -30.51 -1.59 13.17
N LEU A 531 -30.49 -2.93 13.21
CA LEU A 531 -31.11 -3.73 14.26
C LEU A 531 -30.03 -4.18 15.24
N SER A 532 -30.20 -3.95 16.53
CA SER A 532 -29.29 -4.48 17.56
C SER A 532 -30.03 -4.90 18.82
N SER A 533 -29.42 -5.78 19.61
CA SER A 533 -29.90 -6.17 20.94
C SER A 533 -28.83 -5.94 22.00
N VAL A 534 -29.18 -5.27 23.10
CA VAL A 534 -28.28 -5.01 24.24
C VAL A 534 -28.89 -5.55 25.52
N ALA A 535 -28.16 -6.42 26.23
CA ALA A 535 -28.56 -6.94 27.55
C ALA A 535 -28.25 -5.91 28.65
N ILE A 536 -29.26 -5.36 29.32
CA ILE A 536 -29.07 -4.24 30.27
C ILE A 536 -28.37 -4.69 31.58
N ASN A 537 -28.30 -6.00 31.85
CA ASN A 537 -27.67 -6.55 33.06
C ASN A 537 -26.68 -7.72 32.82
N GLY A 538 -26.04 -7.79 31.64
CA GLY A 538 -24.91 -8.71 31.42
C GLY A 538 -25.25 -10.21 31.52
N SER A 539 -26.40 -10.64 31.02
CA SER A 539 -26.71 -12.06 30.79
C SER A 539 -26.65 -12.37 29.29
N GLU A 540 -25.95 -13.44 28.93
CA GLU A 540 -25.78 -13.92 27.55
C GLU A 540 -26.99 -14.75 27.10
N LEU A 541 -27.56 -14.47 25.91
CA LEU A 541 -28.63 -15.24 25.26
C LEU A 541 -28.38 -15.34 23.75
N ASP A 542 -28.76 -16.46 23.12
CA ASP A 542 -28.71 -16.66 21.66
C ASP A 542 -29.99 -16.08 21.01
N ASP A 543 -29.91 -14.88 20.45
CA ASP A 543 -31.02 -14.19 19.75
C ASP A 543 -30.78 -14.12 18.22
N LYS A 544 -31.86 -14.18 17.43
CA LYS A 544 -31.81 -14.01 15.95
C LYS A 544 -32.65 -12.85 15.47
N ALA A 545 -32.25 -12.23 14.36
CA ALA A 545 -32.95 -11.09 13.75
C ALA A 545 -33.18 -11.28 12.24
N TRP A 546 -34.36 -10.88 11.74
CA TRP A 546 -34.70 -10.88 10.31
C TRP A 546 -35.27 -9.53 9.87
N LEU A 547 -34.88 -9.08 8.67
CA LEU A 547 -35.35 -7.85 8.05
C LEU A 547 -35.92 -8.14 6.65
N TYR A 548 -37.09 -7.60 6.35
CA TYR A 548 -37.82 -7.73 5.10
C TYR A 548 -38.06 -6.37 4.45
N GLY A 549 -37.89 -6.29 3.14
CA GLY A 549 -38.07 -5.07 2.36
C GLY A 549 -39.54 -4.75 2.03
N PRO A 550 -39.81 -3.54 1.51
CA PRO A 550 -41.15 -3.11 1.06
C PRO A 550 -41.82 -4.07 0.06
N SER A 551 -41.01 -4.72 -0.77
CA SER A 551 -41.40 -5.79 -1.71
C SER A 551 -41.83 -7.12 -1.05
N GLY A 552 -41.66 -7.27 0.27
CA GLY A 552 -42.06 -8.45 1.05
C GLY A 552 -41.06 -9.62 1.01
N SER A 553 -39.90 -9.45 0.39
CA SER A 553 -38.76 -10.37 0.46
C SER A 553 -37.86 -10.07 1.65
N GLN A 554 -37.24 -11.11 2.23
CA GLN A 554 -36.18 -10.96 3.23
C GLN A 554 -34.98 -10.28 2.57
N VAL A 555 -34.53 -9.15 3.12
CA VAL A 555 -33.40 -8.37 2.60
C VAL A 555 -32.13 -8.55 3.43
N ALA A 556 -32.26 -8.92 4.70
CA ALA A 556 -31.14 -9.28 5.57
C ALA A 556 -31.62 -10.20 6.71
N SER A 557 -30.70 -10.99 7.28
CA SER A 557 -30.94 -11.75 8.51
C SER A 557 -29.63 -12.13 9.18
N ASP A 558 -29.62 -12.14 10.51
CA ASP A 558 -28.57 -12.69 11.32
C ASP A 558 -28.99 -14.11 11.74
N ASP A 559 -28.44 -15.11 11.06
CA ASP A 559 -28.85 -16.53 11.18
C ASP A 559 -27.66 -17.42 11.61
N ASP A 560 -26.52 -16.82 11.98
CA ASP A 560 -25.23 -17.49 12.11
C ASP A 560 -25.21 -18.55 13.22
N SER A 561 -25.00 -19.81 12.83
CA SER A 561 -24.88 -20.94 13.75
C SER A 561 -23.51 -21.04 14.45
N ASN A 562 -22.77 -19.93 14.53
CA ASN A 562 -21.38 -19.84 14.99
C ASN A 562 -21.18 -18.89 16.19
N GLY A 563 -22.18 -18.75 17.06
CA GLY A 563 -21.96 -18.30 18.45
C GLY A 563 -21.47 -16.87 18.65
N SER A 564 -21.85 -15.94 17.75
CA SER A 564 -21.79 -14.50 18.07
C SER A 564 -22.90 -14.18 19.08
N LEU A 565 -22.56 -13.53 20.19
CA LEU A 565 -23.43 -13.43 21.36
C LEU A 565 -24.45 -12.27 21.34
N HIS A 566 -24.40 -11.40 20.32
CA HIS A 566 -25.38 -10.31 20.15
C HIS A 566 -25.62 -10.04 18.65
N PRO A 567 -26.84 -10.21 18.11
CA PRO A 567 -27.13 -9.83 16.74
C PRO A 567 -27.04 -8.31 16.55
N LYS A 568 -26.18 -7.87 15.63
CA LYS A 568 -26.13 -6.50 15.09
C LYS A 568 -26.23 -6.56 13.57
N LEU A 569 -27.44 -6.33 13.07
CA LEU A 569 -27.75 -6.38 11.65
C LEU A 569 -27.88 -4.96 11.08
N THR A 570 -26.87 -4.54 10.32
CA THR A 570 -26.89 -3.27 9.59
C THR A 570 -27.25 -3.51 8.11
N TYR A 571 -28.13 -2.69 7.56
CA TYR A 571 -28.58 -2.77 6.17
C TYR A 571 -28.89 -1.36 5.62
N ILE A 572 -28.28 -0.98 4.50
CA ILE A 572 -28.58 0.29 3.83
C ILE A 572 -29.80 0.09 2.94
N ALA A 573 -30.85 0.88 3.19
CA ALA A 573 -32.11 0.80 2.46
C ALA A 573 -31.91 1.10 0.97
N GLN A 574 -32.27 0.12 0.13
CA GLN A 574 -32.13 0.22 -1.33
C GLN A 574 -33.37 0.81 -2.02
N GLU A 575 -34.53 0.81 -1.35
CA GLU A 575 -35.79 1.32 -1.87
C GLU A 575 -36.58 2.05 -0.78
N THR A 576 -37.09 3.26 -1.07
CA THR A 576 -37.92 4.00 -0.12
C THR A 576 -39.24 3.27 0.12
N GLY A 577 -39.53 2.89 1.38
CA GLY A 577 -40.79 2.22 1.71
C GLY A 577 -40.83 1.60 3.11
N THR A 578 -41.87 0.80 3.36
CA THR A 578 -42.10 0.14 4.66
C THR A 578 -41.35 -1.19 4.76
N TYR A 579 -40.26 -1.20 5.53
CA TYR A 579 -39.52 -2.39 5.93
C TYR A 579 -40.20 -3.09 7.12
N LYS A 580 -39.88 -4.36 7.35
CA LYS A 580 -40.37 -5.15 8.50
C LYS A 580 -39.24 -5.92 9.20
N ALA A 581 -39.11 -5.72 10.51
CA ALA A 581 -38.15 -6.41 11.36
C ALA A 581 -38.81 -7.42 12.32
N ARG A 582 -38.08 -8.47 12.70
CA ARG A 582 -38.46 -9.43 13.75
C ARG A 582 -37.21 -9.94 14.48
N TRP A 583 -37.35 -10.19 15.78
CA TRP A 583 -36.40 -10.96 16.59
C TRP A 583 -37.03 -12.26 17.11
N ALA A 584 -36.22 -13.27 17.43
CA ALA A 584 -36.68 -14.47 18.14
C ALA A 584 -35.59 -15.09 19.03
N TYR A 585 -36.03 -15.64 20.16
CA TYR A 585 -35.20 -16.25 21.20
C TYR A 585 -34.98 -17.76 20.98
N TYR A 586 -33.77 -18.27 21.27
CA TYR A 586 -33.49 -19.72 21.26
C TYR A 586 -32.72 -20.19 22.51
N SER A 587 -33.32 -21.06 23.33
CA SER A 587 -32.63 -21.63 24.51
C SER A 587 -31.89 -22.94 24.18
N ASN A 588 -30.57 -22.95 24.20
CA ASN A 588 -29.74 -24.13 23.88
C ASN A 588 -29.49 -25.11 25.05
N ASN A 589 -30.36 -25.18 26.07
CA ASN A 589 -30.15 -26.02 27.27
C ASN A 589 -30.75 -27.44 27.13
N PRO A 590 -29.95 -28.52 27.03
CA PRO A 590 -30.45 -29.88 26.83
C PRO A 590 -31.14 -30.50 28.08
N ALA A 591 -31.03 -29.86 29.25
CA ALA A 591 -31.60 -30.37 30.50
C ALA A 591 -33.08 -29.99 30.72
N ALA A 592 -33.65 -29.13 29.86
CA ALA A 592 -35.02 -28.59 30.02
C ALA A 592 -36.13 -29.38 29.31
N ALA A 593 -35.79 -30.46 28.59
CA ALA A 593 -36.69 -31.14 27.65
C ALA A 593 -37.81 -32.00 28.26
N ASP A 594 -37.94 -32.07 29.59
CA ASP A 594 -38.76 -33.10 30.28
C ASP A 594 -39.58 -32.55 31.47
N ARG A 595 -39.97 -31.26 31.44
CA ARG A 595 -40.89 -30.65 32.43
C ARG A 595 -42.00 -29.80 31.81
N ASP A 596 -43.16 -29.89 32.46
CA ASP A 596 -44.48 -29.41 32.03
C ASP A 596 -44.54 -27.87 31.89
N ASP A 597 -45.13 -27.38 30.80
CA ASP A 597 -44.97 -26.00 30.32
C ASP A 597 -45.58 -24.94 31.27
N SER A 598 -46.52 -25.33 32.12
CA SER A 598 -47.16 -24.42 33.10
C SER A 598 -46.26 -24.01 34.29
N GLU A 599 -45.18 -24.76 34.57
CA GLU A 599 -44.14 -24.30 35.53
C GLU A 599 -43.12 -23.36 34.87
N LYS A 600 -42.92 -23.41 33.55
CA LYS A 600 -42.01 -22.49 32.83
C LYS A 600 -42.50 -21.05 32.93
N GLU A 601 -43.76 -20.79 32.57
CA GLU A 601 -44.37 -19.45 32.67
C GLU A 601 -44.27 -18.85 34.08
N ASN A 602 -44.51 -19.66 35.12
CA ASN A 602 -44.52 -19.17 36.50
C ASN A 602 -43.12 -18.99 37.10
N GLN A 603 -42.11 -19.75 36.64
CA GLN A 603 -40.71 -19.43 37.01
C GLN A 603 -40.22 -18.18 36.27
N LEU A 604 -40.49 -18.04 34.97
CA LEU A 604 -40.13 -16.86 34.17
C LEU A 604 -40.69 -15.55 34.77
N ARG A 605 -41.92 -15.58 35.30
CA ARG A 605 -42.54 -14.43 36.01
C ARG A 605 -41.94 -14.12 37.40
N SER A 606 -41.01 -14.93 37.93
CA SER A 606 -40.57 -14.87 39.34
C SER A 606 -39.08 -14.58 39.57
N THR A 607 -38.27 -14.64 38.52
CA THR A 607 -36.85 -14.26 38.53
C THR A 607 -36.66 -12.97 37.76
N ASN A 608 -36.02 -11.98 38.37
CA ASN A 608 -35.51 -10.79 37.66
C ASN A 608 -34.50 -11.26 36.59
N PHE A 609 -34.98 -11.43 35.36
CA PHE A 609 -34.11 -11.34 34.20
C PHE A 609 -33.84 -9.86 33.91
N GLY A 610 -32.64 -9.56 33.44
CA GLY A 610 -32.33 -8.21 32.99
C GLY A 610 -33.26 -7.81 31.86
N GLU A 611 -33.66 -6.54 31.83
CA GLU A 611 -34.30 -5.97 30.65
C GLU A 611 -33.33 -6.07 29.46
N TYR A 612 -33.87 -6.24 28.24
CA TYR A 612 -33.09 -6.20 27.00
C TYR A 612 -33.60 -5.04 26.16
N ARG A 613 -32.69 -4.26 25.58
CA ARG A 613 -33.04 -3.20 24.63
C ARG A 613 -32.87 -3.74 23.23
N LEU A 614 -33.98 -3.97 22.53
CA LEU A 614 -33.99 -4.17 21.09
C LEU A 614 -34.03 -2.77 20.45
N THR A 615 -32.95 -2.40 19.78
CA THR A 615 -32.82 -1.09 19.14
C THR A 615 -33.02 -1.26 17.64
N LEU A 616 -33.97 -0.51 17.08
CA LEU A 616 -34.14 -0.32 15.65
C LEU A 616 -33.84 1.15 15.36
N GLU A 617 -32.77 1.38 14.61
CA GLU A 617 -32.29 2.71 14.26
C GLU A 617 -32.36 2.91 12.75
N VAL A 618 -32.72 4.12 12.32
CA VAL A 618 -32.66 4.55 10.92
C VAL A 618 -31.89 5.86 10.90
N GLN A 619 -30.65 5.82 10.42
CA GLN A 619 -29.75 6.96 10.36
C GLN A 619 -29.89 7.68 9.01
N GLN A 620 -30.09 9.01 9.07
CA GLN A 620 -30.26 9.90 7.92
C GLN A 620 -28.91 10.43 7.42
N GLY A 621 -28.84 10.72 6.10
CA GLY A 621 -27.62 11.20 5.44
C GLY A 621 -27.20 12.64 5.78
N PRO A 622 -25.94 13.02 5.47
CA PRO A 622 -25.34 14.28 5.91
C PRO A 622 -25.72 15.49 5.02
N ASN A 623 -26.62 16.35 5.48
CA ASN A 623 -26.84 17.70 4.91
C ASN A 623 -27.70 18.59 5.82
N GLN A 624 -27.18 19.68 6.41
CA GLN A 624 -28.01 20.71 7.07
C GLN A 624 -27.42 22.13 7.02
N GLY A 625 -28.29 23.09 6.65
CA GLY A 625 -28.02 24.52 6.52
C GLY A 625 -28.80 25.14 5.35
N PHE A 626 -28.91 24.37 4.27
CA PHE A 626 -29.82 24.58 3.14
C PHE A 626 -30.71 23.33 3.01
N ILE A 627 -32.00 23.49 2.73
CA ILE A 627 -32.98 22.39 2.69
C ILE A 627 -33.68 22.39 1.32
N CYS A 628 -33.65 21.26 0.62
CA CYS A 628 -34.24 21.16 -0.72
C CYS A 628 -35.76 21.34 -0.75
N ALA A 629 -36.48 21.07 0.35
CA ALA A 629 -37.89 21.41 0.53
C ALA A 629 -38.22 22.92 0.36
N ASP A 630 -37.25 23.83 0.51
CA ASP A 630 -37.45 25.27 0.30
C ASP A 630 -37.26 25.70 -1.18
N VAL A 631 -36.85 24.78 -2.07
CA VAL A 631 -36.74 25.02 -3.52
C VAL A 631 -38.11 24.95 -4.19
N THR A 632 -38.38 25.88 -5.12
CA THR A 632 -39.73 26.10 -5.66
C THR A 632 -39.87 25.88 -7.16
N ASP A 633 -38.76 25.65 -7.88
CA ASP A 633 -38.73 25.54 -9.35
C ASP A 633 -38.33 24.15 -9.88
N ILE A 634 -37.81 23.24 -9.03
CA ILE A 634 -37.50 21.84 -9.36
C ILE A 634 -37.95 20.87 -8.23
N PRO A 635 -38.07 19.56 -8.51
CA PRO A 635 -38.32 18.54 -7.48
C PRO A 635 -37.20 18.45 -6.44
N GLU A 636 -37.57 18.03 -5.23
CA GLU A 636 -36.65 17.86 -4.10
C GLU A 636 -35.48 16.91 -4.44
N ASN A 637 -35.75 15.77 -5.07
CA ASN A 637 -34.73 14.81 -5.50
C ASN A 637 -33.79 15.32 -6.62
N GLU A 638 -34.21 16.32 -7.40
CA GLU A 638 -33.32 17.00 -8.36
C GLU A 638 -32.45 18.04 -7.65
N CYS A 639 -33.00 18.74 -6.65
CA CYS A 639 -32.20 19.60 -5.78
C CYS A 639 -31.16 18.80 -4.98
N GLU A 640 -31.54 17.66 -4.40
CA GLU A 640 -30.64 16.77 -3.67
C GLU A 640 -29.48 16.29 -4.55
N ALA A 641 -29.75 15.98 -5.82
CA ALA A 641 -28.71 15.60 -6.79
C ALA A 641 -27.74 16.74 -7.12
N LEU A 642 -28.23 17.97 -7.20
CA LEU A 642 -27.36 19.16 -7.33
C LEU A 642 -26.52 19.35 -6.06
N ILE A 643 -27.13 19.24 -4.87
CA ILE A 643 -26.41 19.36 -3.59
C ILE A 643 -25.35 18.27 -3.41
N ALA A 644 -25.67 17.01 -3.74
CA ALA A 644 -24.71 15.91 -3.74
C ALA A 644 -23.51 16.22 -4.64
N LEU A 645 -23.71 16.80 -5.83
CA LEU A 645 -22.61 17.21 -6.71
C LEU A 645 -21.82 18.40 -6.14
N TYR A 646 -22.49 19.35 -5.52
CA TYR A 646 -21.82 20.47 -4.84
C TYR A 646 -20.86 19.94 -3.77
N ASP A 647 -21.33 19.05 -2.91
CA ASP A 647 -20.53 18.52 -1.80
C ASP A 647 -19.46 17.52 -2.25
N SER A 648 -19.80 16.59 -3.15
CA SER A 648 -18.86 15.59 -3.65
C SER A 648 -17.75 16.18 -4.52
N ALA A 649 -17.95 17.38 -5.09
CA ALA A 649 -16.98 18.04 -5.97
C ALA A 649 -16.35 19.32 -5.39
N GLY A 650 -16.48 19.56 -4.08
CA GLY A 650 -15.81 20.65 -3.38
C GLY A 650 -16.36 22.05 -3.69
N GLY A 651 -17.68 22.20 -3.67
CA GLY A 651 -18.43 23.39 -4.11
C GLY A 651 -18.02 24.72 -3.49
N ASP A 652 -17.54 24.72 -2.25
CA ASP A 652 -17.04 25.93 -1.59
C ASP A 652 -15.73 26.47 -2.21
N SER A 653 -15.01 25.63 -2.98
CA SER A 653 -13.73 25.93 -3.62
C SER A 653 -13.81 26.16 -5.13
N TRP A 654 -14.99 26.07 -5.75
CA TRP A 654 -15.16 26.32 -7.19
C TRP A 654 -14.86 27.78 -7.56
N ASP A 655 -14.33 28.01 -8.76
CA ASP A 655 -14.04 29.35 -9.29
C ASP A 655 -15.31 30.24 -9.30
N THR A 656 -16.47 29.65 -9.58
CA THR A 656 -17.79 30.27 -9.52
C THR A 656 -18.84 29.30 -8.97
N ASN A 657 -19.24 29.51 -7.71
CA ASN A 657 -20.35 28.82 -7.02
C ASN A 657 -21.56 29.73 -6.76
N THR A 658 -21.77 30.77 -7.58
CA THR A 658 -22.76 31.81 -7.30
C THR A 658 -24.18 31.25 -7.11
N ASN A 659 -24.81 31.68 -6.02
CA ASN A 659 -26.14 31.30 -5.52
C ASN A 659 -26.34 29.83 -5.09
N TRP A 660 -25.38 28.93 -5.29
CA TRP A 660 -25.49 27.55 -4.80
C TRP A 660 -25.72 27.50 -3.29
N LYS A 661 -26.51 26.51 -2.82
CA LYS A 661 -26.98 26.39 -1.43
C LYS A 661 -27.67 27.66 -0.89
N SER A 662 -28.25 28.49 -1.76
CA SER A 662 -28.96 29.71 -1.35
C SER A 662 -30.16 30.04 -2.25
N GLY A 663 -31.10 30.81 -1.70
CA GLY A 663 -32.36 31.14 -2.38
C GLY A 663 -33.34 29.97 -2.47
N THR A 664 -34.43 30.17 -3.20
CA THR A 664 -35.52 29.19 -3.37
C THR A 664 -35.76 28.80 -4.83
N VAL A 665 -34.80 29.15 -5.71
CA VAL A 665 -34.91 29.03 -7.18
C VAL A 665 -33.55 28.55 -7.71
N CYS A 666 -33.46 27.28 -8.09
CA CYS A 666 -32.23 26.67 -8.61
C CYS A 666 -31.86 27.20 -10.01
N ASN A 667 -32.80 27.76 -10.78
CA ASN A 667 -32.49 28.43 -12.04
C ASN A 667 -31.64 29.71 -11.89
N ASP A 668 -31.47 30.23 -10.67
CA ASP A 668 -30.54 31.32 -10.38
C ASP A 668 -29.12 30.83 -10.00
N TRP A 669 -28.91 29.51 -9.85
CA TRP A 669 -27.61 28.92 -9.52
C TRP A 669 -26.68 28.87 -10.73
N HIS A 670 -25.40 29.14 -10.50
CA HIS A 670 -24.40 29.11 -11.58
C HIS A 670 -24.37 27.75 -12.28
N GLY A 671 -24.46 27.76 -13.62
CA GLY A 671 -24.42 26.54 -14.44
C GLY A 671 -25.74 25.76 -14.56
N VAL A 672 -26.76 26.08 -13.76
CA VAL A 672 -28.04 25.34 -13.75
C VAL A 672 -29.05 26.01 -14.70
N THR A 673 -29.75 25.23 -15.52
CA THR A 673 -30.92 25.71 -16.30
C THR A 673 -32.13 24.84 -16.07
N VAL A 674 -33.22 25.45 -15.60
CA VAL A 674 -34.50 24.80 -15.32
C VAL A 674 -35.49 25.10 -16.44
N SER A 675 -36.17 24.07 -16.92
CA SER A 675 -37.22 24.20 -17.94
C SER A 675 -38.34 23.19 -17.68
N GLY A 676 -39.59 23.64 -17.77
CA GLY A 676 -40.76 22.80 -17.48
C GLY A 676 -40.90 22.38 -16.01
N GLY A 677 -40.10 22.94 -15.09
CA GLY A 677 -40.03 22.55 -13.69
C GLY A 677 -38.98 21.47 -13.39
N HIS A 678 -38.00 21.26 -14.27
CA HIS A 678 -36.93 20.26 -14.12
C HIS A 678 -35.57 20.82 -14.58
N VAL A 679 -34.47 20.31 -14.04
CA VAL A 679 -33.12 20.62 -14.53
C VAL A 679 -32.93 20.02 -15.93
N THR A 680 -32.53 20.86 -16.89
CA THR A 680 -32.37 20.47 -18.31
C THR A 680 -30.97 20.72 -18.87
N THR A 681 -30.20 21.63 -18.26
CA THR A 681 -28.76 21.81 -18.51
C THR A 681 -28.04 21.98 -17.19
N LEU A 682 -26.89 21.33 -17.08
CA LEU A 682 -25.90 21.56 -16.03
C LEU A 682 -24.54 21.78 -16.70
N ASP A 683 -24.04 23.01 -16.64
CA ASP A 683 -22.80 23.46 -17.26
C ASP A 683 -21.89 24.10 -16.22
N LEU A 684 -20.93 23.30 -15.72
CA LEU A 684 -19.92 23.66 -14.73
C LEU A 684 -18.51 23.39 -15.29
N GLY A 685 -18.34 23.48 -16.61
CA GLY A 685 -17.05 23.28 -17.26
C GLY A 685 -16.08 24.43 -16.96
N SER A 686 -14.80 24.11 -16.73
CA SER A 686 -13.73 25.08 -16.43
C SER A 686 -14.00 25.92 -15.16
N ASN A 687 -14.32 25.24 -14.06
CA ASN A 687 -14.79 25.86 -12.81
C ASN A 687 -14.11 25.29 -11.54
N SER A 688 -12.98 24.58 -11.70
CA SER A 688 -12.17 24.00 -10.61
C SER A 688 -12.91 22.99 -9.70
N LEU A 689 -13.86 22.23 -10.26
CA LEU A 689 -14.50 21.10 -9.54
C LEU A 689 -13.44 20.03 -9.23
N SER A 690 -13.34 19.60 -7.98
CA SER A 690 -12.46 18.49 -7.56
C SER A 690 -13.31 17.27 -7.14
N GLY A 691 -12.81 16.34 -6.32
CA GLY A 691 -13.65 15.27 -5.75
C GLY A 691 -14.17 14.27 -6.80
N SER A 692 -15.44 13.86 -6.74
CA SER A 692 -16.02 12.85 -7.65
C SER A 692 -17.44 13.18 -8.13
N ILE A 693 -17.89 12.55 -9.23
CA ILE A 693 -19.27 12.64 -9.73
C ILE A 693 -20.15 11.69 -8.89
N PRO A 694 -21.19 12.18 -8.20
CA PRO A 694 -21.97 11.38 -7.28
C PRO A 694 -23.04 10.54 -8.02
N PRO A 695 -23.42 9.34 -7.52
CA PRO A 695 -24.50 8.53 -8.08
C PRO A 695 -25.83 9.28 -8.24
N GLU A 696 -26.14 10.18 -7.31
CA GLU A 696 -27.34 11.00 -7.26
C GLU A 696 -27.54 11.84 -8.52
N ILE A 697 -26.48 12.11 -9.30
CA ILE A 697 -26.58 12.78 -10.61
C ILE A 697 -27.63 12.13 -11.52
N GLY A 698 -27.84 10.81 -11.40
CA GLY A 698 -28.84 10.04 -12.15
C GLY A 698 -30.30 10.42 -11.87
N ASN A 699 -30.58 11.14 -10.78
CA ASN A 699 -31.93 11.65 -10.46
C ASN A 699 -32.37 12.79 -11.40
N LEU A 700 -31.44 13.45 -12.09
CA LEU A 700 -31.72 14.54 -13.04
C LEU A 700 -32.28 14.01 -14.38
N THR A 701 -33.30 13.15 -14.35
CA THR A 701 -33.77 12.37 -15.52
C THR A 701 -34.23 13.20 -16.74
N SER A 702 -34.53 14.49 -16.55
CA SER A 702 -34.85 15.47 -17.61
C SER A 702 -33.62 16.14 -18.25
N LEU A 703 -32.42 15.88 -17.74
CA LEU A 703 -31.18 16.53 -18.16
C LEU A 703 -30.88 16.22 -19.64
N THR A 704 -30.69 17.27 -20.43
CA THR A 704 -30.44 17.21 -21.88
C THR A 704 -28.97 17.47 -22.21
N TYR A 705 -28.28 18.24 -21.36
CA TYR A 705 -26.87 18.63 -21.48
C TYR A 705 -26.16 18.53 -20.12
N LEU A 706 -25.07 17.76 -20.06
CA LEU A 706 -24.20 17.65 -18.87
C LEU A 706 -22.75 17.95 -19.25
N TYR A 707 -22.27 19.11 -18.82
CA TYR A 707 -20.95 19.64 -19.14
C TYR A 707 -20.14 19.89 -17.85
N LEU A 708 -19.18 19.01 -17.59
CA LEU A 708 -18.28 19.06 -16.43
C LEU A 708 -16.80 19.10 -16.87
N TYR A 709 -16.54 19.60 -18.08
CA TYR A 709 -15.25 19.51 -18.74
C TYR A 709 -14.18 20.45 -18.15
N SER A 710 -12.90 20.10 -18.28
CA SER A 710 -11.75 20.90 -17.86
C SER A 710 -11.81 21.27 -16.38
N ASN A 711 -11.97 20.25 -15.54
CA ASN A 711 -12.00 20.32 -14.08
C ASN A 711 -11.00 19.29 -13.50
N GLU A 712 -11.01 19.09 -12.19
CA GLU A 712 -10.15 18.17 -11.44
C GLU A 712 -10.94 16.96 -10.90
N LEU A 713 -12.11 16.65 -11.48
CA LEU A 713 -12.96 15.53 -11.05
C LEU A 713 -12.22 14.19 -11.15
N SER A 714 -12.40 13.34 -10.16
CA SER A 714 -11.72 12.05 -9.98
C SER A 714 -12.71 10.94 -9.62
N GLY A 715 -12.21 9.72 -9.36
CA GLY A 715 -13.06 8.53 -9.16
C GLY A 715 -13.70 8.05 -10.47
N SER A 716 -14.65 7.12 -10.38
CA SER A 716 -15.31 6.52 -11.55
C SER A 716 -16.51 7.31 -12.05
N ILE A 717 -16.87 7.12 -13.33
CA ILE A 717 -18.17 7.54 -13.85
C ILE A 717 -19.25 6.65 -13.19
N PRO A 718 -20.23 7.20 -12.44
CA PRO A 718 -21.24 6.39 -11.76
C PRO A 718 -22.15 5.66 -12.77
N THR A 719 -22.61 4.46 -12.40
CA THR A 719 -23.51 3.63 -13.22
C THR A 719 -24.87 4.31 -13.46
N GLU A 720 -25.29 5.12 -12.50
CA GLU A 720 -26.51 5.92 -12.45
C GLU A 720 -26.55 6.98 -13.56
N ILE A 721 -25.41 7.30 -14.20
CA ILE A 721 -25.37 8.14 -15.41
C ILE A 721 -26.32 7.60 -16.49
N GLY A 722 -26.52 6.28 -16.56
CA GLY A 722 -27.44 5.62 -17.50
C GLY A 722 -28.92 5.93 -17.27
N ASN A 723 -29.31 6.49 -16.12
CA ASN A 723 -30.69 6.90 -15.84
C ASN A 723 -31.08 8.19 -16.59
N LEU A 724 -30.10 8.94 -17.09
CA LEU A 724 -30.27 10.22 -17.79
C LEU A 724 -30.76 10.04 -19.24
N THR A 725 -31.79 9.24 -19.47
CA THR A 725 -32.25 8.82 -20.82
C THR A 725 -32.64 9.98 -21.77
N SER A 726 -32.87 11.18 -21.24
CA SER A 726 -33.09 12.43 -21.99
C SER A 726 -31.80 13.09 -22.52
N LEU A 727 -30.62 12.63 -22.08
CA LEU A 727 -29.34 13.29 -22.33
C LEU A 727 -28.94 13.20 -23.81
N THR A 728 -28.66 14.36 -24.41
CA THR A 728 -28.24 14.48 -25.82
C THR A 728 -26.76 14.78 -25.98
N SER A 729 -26.11 15.30 -24.93
CA SER A 729 -24.70 15.70 -24.93
C SER A 729 -24.08 15.47 -23.54
N LEU A 730 -23.03 14.67 -23.47
CA LEU A 730 -22.24 14.40 -22.28
C LEU A 730 -20.79 14.80 -22.53
N ASN A 731 -20.26 15.73 -21.73
CA ASN A 731 -18.89 16.23 -21.87
C ASN A 731 -18.16 16.20 -20.52
N LEU A 732 -17.29 15.20 -20.35
CA LEU A 732 -16.41 14.99 -19.18
C LEU A 732 -14.93 15.16 -19.55
N LEU A 733 -14.65 15.73 -20.73
CA LEU A 733 -13.33 16.10 -21.26
C LEU A 733 -12.40 16.69 -20.18
N GLY A 734 -11.15 16.26 -20.10
CA GLY A 734 -10.11 16.94 -19.34
C GLY A 734 -10.39 16.94 -17.83
N ASN A 735 -10.41 15.75 -17.24
CA ASN A 735 -10.56 15.51 -15.80
C ASN A 735 -9.59 14.39 -15.37
N SER A 736 -9.65 13.96 -14.12
CA SER A 736 -8.88 12.83 -13.55
C SER A 736 -9.74 11.58 -13.31
N LEU A 737 -10.84 11.40 -14.05
CA LEU A 737 -11.76 10.28 -13.88
C LEU A 737 -11.05 8.95 -14.20
N SER A 738 -11.29 7.91 -13.40
CA SER A 738 -10.63 6.60 -13.49
C SER A 738 -11.65 5.45 -13.47
N GLY A 739 -11.19 4.20 -13.42
CA GLY A 739 -12.07 3.03 -13.55
C GLY A 739 -12.63 2.87 -14.97
N SER A 740 -13.61 1.97 -15.15
CA SER A 740 -14.18 1.64 -16.46
C SER A 740 -15.31 2.56 -16.91
N ILE A 741 -15.50 2.67 -18.23
CA ILE A 741 -16.73 3.23 -18.80
C ILE A 741 -17.89 2.29 -18.43
N PRO A 742 -18.94 2.74 -17.71
CA PRO A 742 -20.03 1.87 -17.29
C PRO A 742 -20.87 1.39 -18.48
N PRO A 743 -21.22 0.10 -18.60
CA PRO A 743 -22.13 -0.42 -19.64
C PRO A 743 -23.47 0.32 -19.72
N GLU A 744 -23.95 0.83 -18.60
CA GLU A 744 -25.17 1.62 -18.43
C GLU A 744 -25.18 2.90 -19.29
N ILE A 745 -24.02 3.37 -19.76
CA ILE A 745 -23.93 4.47 -20.73
C ILE A 745 -24.70 4.16 -22.02
N GLY A 746 -24.85 2.88 -22.38
CA GLY A 746 -25.66 2.42 -23.52
C GLY A 746 -27.17 2.64 -23.38
N ASN A 747 -27.67 2.97 -22.18
CA ASN A 747 -29.08 3.34 -21.97
C ASN A 747 -29.41 4.73 -22.53
N LEU A 748 -28.40 5.57 -22.77
CA LEU A 748 -28.53 6.96 -23.22
C LEU A 748 -28.86 7.08 -24.71
N THR A 749 -29.89 6.36 -25.19
CA THR A 749 -30.20 6.24 -26.64
C THR A 749 -30.49 7.56 -27.37
N SER A 750 -30.76 8.64 -26.62
CA SER A 750 -30.90 10.03 -27.12
C SER A 750 -29.56 10.74 -27.38
N LEU A 751 -28.43 10.17 -26.94
CA LEU A 751 -27.12 10.81 -26.92
C LEU A 751 -26.57 10.99 -28.34
N THR A 752 -26.18 12.22 -28.65
CA THR A 752 -25.62 12.62 -29.95
C THR A 752 -24.12 12.96 -29.87
N TYR A 753 -23.64 13.31 -28.68
CA TYR A 753 -22.26 13.69 -28.40
C TYR A 753 -21.79 13.07 -27.08
N LEU A 754 -20.72 12.28 -27.14
CA LEU A 754 -20.05 11.70 -25.98
C LEU A 754 -18.57 12.06 -26.02
N ASN A 755 -18.09 12.77 -25.00
CA ASN A 755 -16.69 13.15 -24.87
C ASN A 755 -16.15 12.83 -23.48
N LEU A 756 -15.23 11.87 -23.45
CA LEU A 756 -14.49 11.40 -22.27
C LEU A 756 -12.97 11.62 -22.44
N TYR A 757 -12.54 12.44 -23.41
CA TYR A 757 -11.12 12.63 -23.74
C TYR A 757 -10.30 13.19 -22.57
N SER A 758 -9.03 12.77 -22.47
CA SER A 758 -8.09 13.27 -21.45
C SER A 758 -8.61 13.01 -20.03
N ASN A 759 -8.69 11.73 -19.70
CA ASN A 759 -9.00 11.20 -18.37
C ASN A 759 -8.05 10.02 -18.06
N SER A 760 -8.26 9.33 -16.94
CA SER A 760 -7.53 8.12 -16.52
C SER A 760 -8.39 6.84 -16.62
N LEU A 761 -9.41 6.83 -17.48
CA LEU A 761 -10.35 5.70 -17.62
C LEU A 761 -9.62 4.45 -18.13
N SER A 762 -10.01 3.27 -17.65
CA SER A 762 -9.33 2.00 -17.89
C SER A 762 -10.28 0.87 -18.27
N GLY A 763 -9.75 -0.29 -18.65
CA GLY A 763 -10.57 -1.43 -19.08
C GLY A 763 -11.20 -1.24 -20.46
N SER A 764 -12.12 -2.13 -20.84
CA SER A 764 -12.65 -2.20 -22.21
C SER A 764 -13.75 -1.17 -22.50
N ILE A 765 -13.81 -0.73 -23.75
CA ILE A 765 -14.99 -0.05 -24.30
C ILE A 765 -16.18 -1.03 -24.21
N PRO A 766 -17.29 -0.70 -23.51
CA PRO A 766 -18.42 -1.61 -23.35
C PRO A 766 -19.16 -1.82 -24.68
N PRO A 767 -19.53 -3.07 -25.06
CA PRO A 767 -20.34 -3.35 -26.25
C PRO A 767 -21.65 -2.55 -26.30
N GLU A 768 -22.23 -2.23 -25.15
CA GLU A 768 -23.44 -1.45 -24.95
C GLU A 768 -23.36 -0.04 -25.57
N ILE A 769 -22.14 0.48 -25.84
CA ILE A 769 -21.95 1.74 -26.58
C ILE A 769 -22.61 1.70 -27.98
N GLY A 770 -22.74 0.51 -28.58
CA GLY A 770 -23.43 0.31 -29.86
C GLY A 770 -24.95 0.53 -29.82
N ASN A 771 -25.56 0.64 -28.64
CA ASN A 771 -26.98 0.99 -28.49
C ASN A 771 -27.24 2.47 -28.80
N LEU A 772 -26.21 3.32 -28.78
CA LEU A 772 -26.29 4.77 -28.95
C LEU A 772 -26.47 5.19 -30.42
N THR A 773 -27.43 4.60 -31.14
CA THR A 773 -27.59 4.77 -32.60
C THR A 773 -27.80 6.22 -33.08
N SER A 774 -28.13 7.15 -32.18
CA SER A 774 -28.20 8.60 -32.39
C SER A 774 -26.84 9.31 -32.37
N LEU A 775 -25.77 8.65 -31.93
CA LEU A 775 -24.46 9.24 -31.65
C LEU A 775 -23.78 9.70 -32.95
N THR A 776 -23.39 10.98 -32.96
CA THR A 776 -22.71 11.63 -34.09
C THR A 776 -21.22 11.85 -33.81
N SER A 777 -20.82 11.94 -32.54
CA SER A 777 -19.42 12.08 -32.14
C SER A 777 -19.08 11.28 -30.88
N LEU A 778 -17.98 10.52 -30.96
CA LEU A 778 -17.42 9.73 -29.87
C LEU A 778 -15.93 10.07 -29.69
N TYR A 779 -15.58 10.66 -28.54
CA TYR A 779 -14.20 10.96 -28.16
C TYR A 779 -13.82 10.19 -26.89
N LEU A 780 -12.89 9.23 -27.03
CA LEU A 780 -12.36 8.39 -25.95
C LEU A 780 -10.83 8.50 -25.81
N SER A 781 -10.20 9.36 -26.61
CA SER A 781 -8.74 9.46 -26.69
C SER A 781 -8.06 9.98 -25.41
N SER A 782 -6.77 9.71 -25.26
CA SER A 782 -5.97 10.06 -24.07
C SER A 782 -6.61 9.53 -22.78
N ASN A 783 -6.67 8.21 -22.68
CA ASN A 783 -7.12 7.43 -21.52
C ASN A 783 -6.23 6.17 -21.40
N SER A 784 -6.56 5.25 -20.50
CA SER A 784 -5.90 3.96 -20.30
C SER A 784 -6.79 2.78 -20.71
N LEU A 785 -7.71 2.97 -21.66
CA LEU A 785 -8.66 1.95 -22.11
C LEU A 785 -7.93 0.79 -22.79
N SER A 786 -8.38 -0.44 -22.59
CA SER A 786 -7.69 -1.66 -23.01
C SER A 786 -8.60 -2.71 -23.64
N GLY A 787 -8.00 -3.75 -24.25
CA GLY A 787 -8.76 -4.78 -24.96
C GLY A 787 -9.30 -4.32 -26.32
N SER A 788 -10.17 -5.12 -26.92
CA SER A 788 -10.64 -4.91 -28.30
C SER A 788 -11.71 -3.84 -28.44
N ILE A 789 -11.68 -3.12 -29.56
CA ILE A 789 -12.83 -2.33 -30.01
C ILE A 789 -14.03 -3.28 -30.23
N PRO A 790 -15.19 -3.05 -29.61
CA PRO A 790 -16.34 -3.95 -29.75
C PRO A 790 -16.96 -3.82 -31.16
N PRO A 791 -17.32 -4.94 -31.83
CA PRO A 791 -18.02 -4.94 -33.13
C PRO A 791 -19.30 -4.11 -33.16
N GLU A 792 -19.97 -3.98 -32.00
CA GLU A 792 -21.19 -3.22 -31.78
C GLU A 792 -21.05 -1.72 -32.12
N ILE A 793 -19.83 -1.16 -32.16
CA ILE A 793 -19.60 0.21 -32.67
C ILE A 793 -20.11 0.34 -34.11
N GLY A 794 -20.08 -0.71 -34.93
CA GLY A 794 -20.62 -0.70 -36.30
C GLY A 794 -22.13 -0.43 -36.40
N ASN A 795 -22.87 -0.49 -35.29
CA ASN A 795 -24.30 -0.11 -35.24
C ASN A 795 -24.51 1.41 -35.27
N LEU A 796 -23.47 2.21 -34.96
CA LEU A 796 -23.52 3.66 -34.84
C LEU A 796 -23.53 4.37 -36.21
N THR A 797 -24.45 4.00 -37.09
CA THR A 797 -24.47 4.47 -38.49
C THR A 797 -24.61 5.99 -38.67
N SER A 798 -25.01 6.72 -37.61
CA SER A 798 -25.04 8.19 -37.52
C SER A 798 -23.67 8.83 -37.22
N LEU A 799 -22.67 8.04 -36.83
CA LEU A 799 -21.39 8.52 -36.31
C LEU A 799 -20.56 9.21 -37.41
N THR A 800 -20.10 10.42 -37.11
CA THR A 800 -19.30 11.27 -37.99
C THR A 800 -17.87 11.46 -37.49
N TRP A 801 -17.65 11.37 -36.17
CA TRP A 801 -16.35 11.39 -35.49
C TRP A 801 -16.18 10.15 -34.60
N LEU A 802 -15.11 9.39 -34.83
CA LEU A 802 -14.63 8.32 -33.94
C LEU A 802 -13.17 8.60 -33.58
N VAL A 803 -12.92 8.95 -32.33
CA VAL A 803 -11.60 9.42 -31.87
C VAL A 803 -11.12 8.58 -30.68
N LEU A 804 -10.25 7.62 -30.98
CA LEU A 804 -9.68 6.65 -30.04
C LEU A 804 -8.16 6.77 -29.72
N PRO A 805 -7.33 7.72 -30.25
CA PRO A 805 -5.88 7.65 -30.00
C PRO A 805 -5.44 7.76 -28.56
N ASN A 806 -4.20 7.36 -28.27
CA ASN A 806 -3.59 7.40 -26.94
C ASN A 806 -4.42 6.59 -25.93
N ASN A 807 -4.47 5.28 -26.18
CA ASN A 807 -5.06 4.28 -25.30
C ASN A 807 -4.24 2.99 -25.44
N SER A 808 -4.63 1.96 -24.69
CA SER A 808 -4.05 0.61 -24.74
C SER A 808 -5.00 -0.40 -25.41
N LEU A 809 -5.81 0.03 -26.38
CA LEU A 809 -6.74 -0.85 -27.11
C LEU A 809 -5.96 -1.83 -27.99
N SER A 810 -6.33 -3.10 -28.00
CA SER A 810 -5.56 -4.19 -28.61
C SER A 810 -6.39 -5.19 -29.39
N GLY A 811 -5.75 -5.93 -30.29
CA GLY A 811 -6.39 -6.99 -31.08
C GLY A 811 -6.84 -6.52 -32.46
N SER A 812 -7.77 -7.24 -33.09
CA SER A 812 -8.23 -6.95 -34.46
C SER A 812 -9.36 -5.93 -34.49
N ILE A 813 -9.24 -4.91 -35.34
CA ILE A 813 -10.29 -3.95 -35.64
C ILE A 813 -11.48 -4.70 -36.27
N PRO A 814 -12.72 -4.55 -35.74
CA PRO A 814 -13.89 -5.23 -36.29
C PRO A 814 -14.23 -4.77 -37.73
N PRO A 815 -14.50 -5.71 -38.67
CA PRO A 815 -15.03 -5.38 -40.01
C PRO A 815 -16.30 -4.53 -39.99
N GLU A 816 -17.09 -4.63 -38.93
CA GLU A 816 -18.31 -3.88 -38.67
C GLU A 816 -18.11 -2.35 -38.67
N ILE A 817 -16.89 -1.85 -38.42
CA ILE A 817 -16.56 -0.42 -38.56
C ILE A 817 -16.79 0.07 -40.01
N GLY A 818 -16.68 -0.80 -41.01
CA GLY A 818 -17.02 -0.47 -42.41
C GLY A 818 -18.49 -0.12 -42.63
N ASN A 819 -19.39 -0.40 -41.67
CA ASN A 819 -20.81 -0.01 -41.74
C ASN A 819 -21.04 1.48 -41.41
N LEU A 820 -20.04 2.19 -40.87
CA LEU A 820 -20.11 3.60 -40.47
C LEU A 820 -20.07 4.54 -41.68
N THR A 821 -21.09 4.47 -42.53
CA THR A 821 -21.15 5.21 -43.81
C THR A 821 -21.20 6.74 -43.66
N SER A 822 -21.56 7.25 -42.48
CA SER A 822 -21.52 8.68 -42.14
C SER A 822 -20.15 9.17 -41.65
N LEU A 823 -19.20 8.25 -41.40
CA LEU A 823 -17.93 8.56 -40.75
C LEU A 823 -17.05 9.46 -41.63
N THR A 824 -16.73 10.64 -41.09
CA THR A 824 -15.93 11.66 -41.78
C THR A 824 -14.54 11.76 -41.16
N TYR A 825 -14.44 11.60 -39.83
CA TYR A 825 -13.20 11.66 -39.07
C TYR A 825 -13.02 10.37 -38.27
N LEU A 826 -11.93 9.67 -38.56
CA LEU A 826 -11.47 8.50 -37.83
C LEU A 826 -10.06 8.78 -37.33
N TYR A 827 -9.80 8.50 -36.07
CA TYR A 827 -8.46 8.51 -35.52
C TYR A 827 -8.27 7.27 -34.64
N LEU A 828 -7.28 6.44 -34.97
CA LEU A 828 -7.00 5.16 -34.28
C LEU A 828 -5.57 5.03 -33.76
N GLY A 829 -4.67 5.96 -34.09
CA GLY A 829 -3.24 5.88 -33.77
C GLY A 829 -2.91 5.75 -32.28
N TYR A 830 -1.67 5.39 -31.96
CA TYR A 830 -1.18 5.26 -30.58
C TYR A 830 -2.00 4.28 -29.73
N ASN A 831 -2.29 3.12 -30.32
CA ASN A 831 -2.93 1.95 -29.70
C ASN A 831 -2.11 0.67 -30.04
N MET A 832 -2.72 -0.52 -29.94
CA MET A 832 -2.15 -1.84 -30.24
C MET A 832 -3.03 -2.63 -31.23
N LEU A 833 -3.64 -1.93 -32.19
CA LEU A 833 -4.66 -2.46 -33.09
C LEU A 833 -4.05 -3.12 -34.33
N THR A 834 -4.79 -4.07 -34.92
CA THR A 834 -4.41 -4.79 -36.14
C THR A 834 -5.61 -4.94 -37.08
N ALA A 835 -5.37 -5.09 -38.38
CA ALA A 835 -6.41 -5.44 -39.35
C ALA A 835 -5.85 -6.32 -40.47
N SER A 836 -6.67 -7.24 -40.98
CA SER A 836 -6.28 -8.20 -42.02
C SER A 836 -7.28 -8.33 -43.17
N ASP A 837 -8.52 -7.88 -42.99
CA ASP A 837 -9.51 -7.84 -44.06
C ASP A 837 -9.19 -6.72 -45.07
N THR A 838 -9.16 -7.05 -46.36
CA THR A 838 -8.72 -6.12 -47.41
C THR A 838 -9.70 -4.96 -47.65
N ALA A 839 -11.01 -5.18 -47.42
CA ALA A 839 -12.00 -4.12 -47.56
C ALA A 839 -11.94 -3.16 -46.37
N LEU A 840 -11.79 -3.69 -45.15
CA LEU A 840 -11.55 -2.91 -43.94
C LEU A 840 -10.26 -2.09 -44.05
N LEU A 841 -9.13 -2.70 -44.45
CA LEU A 841 -7.87 -1.98 -44.66
C LEU A 841 -8.02 -0.80 -45.64
N THR A 842 -8.76 -1.00 -46.74
CA THR A 842 -9.05 0.06 -47.71
C THR A 842 -9.91 1.18 -47.11
N PHE A 843 -10.91 0.83 -46.28
CA PHE A 843 -11.75 1.81 -45.58
C PHE A 843 -10.97 2.59 -44.52
N LEU A 844 -10.15 1.92 -43.71
CA LEU A 844 -9.35 2.55 -42.66
C LEU A 844 -8.37 3.57 -43.28
N SER A 845 -7.57 3.15 -44.27
CA SER A 845 -6.58 4.03 -44.92
C SER A 845 -7.18 5.16 -45.78
N ASP A 846 -8.48 5.13 -46.12
CA ASP A 846 -9.20 6.27 -46.71
C ASP A 846 -9.59 7.33 -45.65
N LYS A 847 -9.76 6.92 -44.40
CA LYS A 847 -10.25 7.76 -43.29
C LYS A 847 -9.14 8.26 -42.37
N ASP A 848 -8.12 7.44 -42.16
CA ASP A 848 -6.96 7.66 -41.28
C ASP A 848 -5.75 7.06 -42.02
N SER A 849 -4.92 7.89 -42.66
CA SER A 849 -3.94 7.43 -43.67
C SER A 849 -2.73 6.69 -43.11
N ASP A 850 -2.49 6.86 -41.82
CA ASP A 850 -1.30 6.46 -41.06
C ASP A 850 -1.68 5.69 -39.79
N TRP A 851 -2.95 5.25 -39.71
CA TRP A 851 -3.50 4.45 -38.62
C TRP A 851 -2.65 3.21 -38.31
N ASP A 852 -2.02 2.60 -39.32
CA ASP A 852 -1.25 1.35 -39.23
C ASP A 852 0.18 1.57 -38.72
N GLN A 853 0.79 2.70 -39.08
CA GLN A 853 2.14 3.10 -38.68
C GLN A 853 2.22 3.56 -37.22
N THR A 854 1.09 3.97 -36.65
CA THR A 854 0.97 4.52 -35.29
C THR A 854 0.56 3.46 -34.25
N GLN A 855 0.42 2.19 -34.63
CA GLN A 855 0.15 1.09 -33.69
C GLN A 855 1.43 0.53 -33.09
N THR A 856 1.40 0.17 -31.81
CA THR A 856 2.45 -0.62 -31.18
C THR A 856 2.27 -2.09 -31.53
N VAL A 857 3.36 -2.75 -31.91
CA VAL A 857 3.39 -4.16 -32.36
C VAL A 857 4.43 -4.90 -31.51
N PRO A 858 4.14 -6.11 -30.98
CA PRO A 858 5.14 -6.90 -30.27
C PRO A 858 6.24 -7.38 -31.24
N PRO A 859 7.48 -7.55 -30.79
CA PRO A 859 8.53 -8.19 -31.59
C PRO A 859 8.18 -9.65 -31.82
N VAL A 860 8.53 -10.18 -32.99
CA VAL A 860 8.28 -11.58 -33.36
C VAL A 860 9.57 -12.33 -33.66
N ASN A 861 9.52 -13.67 -33.60
CA ASN A 861 10.68 -14.56 -33.75
C ASN A 861 11.80 -14.26 -32.73
N VAL A 862 11.44 -14.19 -31.44
CA VAL A 862 12.42 -14.01 -30.36
C VAL A 862 13.21 -15.30 -30.13
N SER A 863 14.53 -15.20 -30.15
CA SER A 863 15.46 -16.29 -29.88
C SER A 863 16.57 -15.85 -28.93
N ALA A 864 17.17 -16.79 -28.21
CA ALA A 864 18.27 -16.55 -27.28
C ALA A 864 19.42 -17.51 -27.62
N ALA A 865 20.66 -17.01 -27.62
CA ALA A 865 21.86 -17.78 -27.92
C ALA A 865 23.02 -17.38 -26.99
N ALA A 866 23.91 -18.33 -26.68
CA ALA A 866 25.13 -18.05 -25.92
C ALA A 866 25.95 -16.95 -26.62
N SER A 867 26.38 -15.94 -25.87
CA SER A 867 27.37 -14.98 -26.35
C SER A 867 28.76 -15.63 -26.44
N ALA A 868 29.73 -14.91 -27.01
CA ALA A 868 31.15 -15.28 -26.98
C ALA A 868 31.79 -15.20 -25.59
N ARG A 869 31.02 -14.82 -24.56
CA ARG A 869 31.41 -14.64 -23.16
C ARG A 869 30.62 -15.63 -22.30
N THR A 870 31.27 -16.26 -21.33
CA THR A 870 30.80 -17.51 -20.70
C THR A 870 29.55 -17.38 -19.81
N THR A 871 29.04 -16.16 -19.57
CA THR A 871 27.91 -15.86 -18.66
C THR A 871 26.85 -14.95 -19.30
N ASP A 872 26.99 -14.66 -20.60
CA ASP A 872 26.22 -13.63 -21.28
C ASP A 872 25.40 -14.24 -22.44
N VAL A 873 24.21 -13.70 -22.71
CA VAL A 873 23.23 -14.27 -23.66
C VAL A 873 22.74 -13.21 -24.63
N THR A 874 22.89 -13.48 -25.93
CA THR A 874 22.37 -12.62 -26.99
C THR A 874 20.93 -13.00 -27.32
N VAL A 875 19.99 -12.13 -26.98
CA VAL A 875 18.58 -12.22 -27.38
C VAL A 875 18.41 -11.50 -28.71
N SER A 876 17.67 -12.08 -29.66
CA SER A 876 17.45 -11.53 -31.01
C SER A 876 15.98 -11.61 -31.42
N TRP A 877 15.51 -10.71 -32.29
CA TRP A 877 14.12 -10.62 -32.74
C TRP A 877 13.97 -9.97 -34.12
N THR A 878 12.78 -10.07 -34.69
CA THR A 878 12.41 -9.35 -35.93
C THR A 878 12.07 -7.90 -35.59
N VAL A 879 12.84 -6.97 -36.15
CA VAL A 879 12.63 -5.52 -36.00
C VAL A 879 11.25 -5.13 -36.54
N ILE A 880 10.49 -4.37 -35.76
CA ILE A 880 9.18 -3.83 -36.20
C ILE A 880 9.41 -2.72 -37.26
N PRO A 881 8.55 -2.60 -38.29
CA PRO A 881 8.68 -1.52 -39.29
C PRO A 881 8.62 -0.13 -38.63
N TYR A 882 9.76 0.55 -38.57
CA TYR A 882 9.93 1.82 -37.85
C TYR A 882 9.81 3.02 -38.81
N THR A 883 8.90 3.96 -38.53
CA THR A 883 8.59 5.09 -39.41
C THR A 883 8.90 6.48 -38.84
N GLY A 884 9.18 6.64 -37.54
CA GLY A 884 9.69 7.91 -37.00
C GLY A 884 9.49 8.18 -35.51
N ASP A 885 8.49 7.56 -34.87
CA ASP A 885 8.18 7.80 -33.45
C ASP A 885 9.11 7.01 -32.52
N GLY A 886 9.59 7.67 -31.47
CA GLY A 886 10.65 7.16 -30.58
C GLY A 886 10.28 5.93 -29.74
N GLY A 887 11.17 5.59 -28.80
CA GLY A 887 11.05 4.41 -27.93
C GLY A 887 12.13 3.36 -28.19
N HIS A 888 12.07 2.25 -27.47
CA HIS A 888 13.11 1.21 -27.43
C HIS A 888 12.48 -0.19 -27.29
N TYR A 889 13.30 -1.23 -27.17
CA TYR A 889 12.90 -2.53 -26.65
C TYR A 889 13.47 -2.72 -25.25
N ARG A 890 12.68 -3.30 -24.34
CA ARG A 890 13.16 -3.80 -23.04
C ARG A 890 13.24 -5.33 -23.10
N ILE A 891 14.34 -5.91 -22.64
CA ILE A 891 14.52 -7.35 -22.56
C ILE A 891 14.21 -7.79 -21.12
N LEU A 892 13.48 -8.90 -20.98
CA LEU A 892 13.14 -9.50 -19.70
C LEU A 892 13.47 -11.00 -19.74
N HIS A 893 13.87 -11.57 -18.62
CA HIS A 893 14.21 -12.99 -18.47
C HIS A 893 13.47 -13.63 -17.28
N SER A 894 13.28 -14.95 -17.32
CA SER A 894 12.76 -15.75 -16.21
C SER A 894 13.44 -17.11 -16.15
N GLU A 895 13.54 -17.71 -14.97
CA GLU A 895 14.02 -19.09 -14.78
C GLU A 895 12.90 -20.12 -15.06
N THR A 896 11.67 -19.67 -15.35
CA THR A 896 10.53 -20.55 -15.70
C THR A 896 9.87 -20.14 -17.01
N SER A 897 9.31 -21.11 -17.73
CA SER A 897 8.63 -20.91 -19.02
C SER A 897 7.31 -20.11 -18.93
N GLY A 898 6.94 -19.61 -17.74
CA GLY A 898 5.70 -18.88 -17.49
C GLY A 898 5.84 -17.57 -16.72
N GLY A 899 7.05 -17.20 -16.29
CA GLY A 899 7.28 -16.04 -15.42
C GLY A 899 7.15 -16.36 -13.92
N PRO A 900 7.38 -15.37 -13.03
CA PRO A 900 7.55 -13.94 -13.31
C PRO A 900 8.84 -13.63 -14.07
N TYR A 901 8.82 -12.56 -14.87
CA TYR A 901 9.96 -12.08 -15.65
C TYR A 901 10.58 -10.85 -14.99
N THR A 902 11.91 -10.80 -14.94
CA THR A 902 12.73 -9.70 -14.42
C THR A 902 13.50 -9.03 -15.56
N SER A 903 13.70 -7.71 -15.51
CA SER A 903 14.68 -7.03 -16.35
C SER A 903 16.08 -7.25 -15.77
N ALA A 904 17.07 -7.61 -16.59
CA ALA A 904 18.46 -7.56 -16.12
C ALA A 904 18.99 -6.11 -16.18
N ASN A 905 20.20 -5.92 -15.65
CA ASN A 905 20.78 -4.59 -15.44
C ASN A 905 21.17 -3.93 -16.77
N GLY A 906 20.39 -2.93 -17.19
CA GLY A 906 20.64 -2.10 -18.37
C GLY A 906 19.84 -2.46 -19.63
N ASP A 907 18.91 -3.43 -19.53
CA ASP A 907 18.23 -4.15 -20.62
C ASP A 907 17.30 -3.34 -21.56
N THR A 908 17.64 -2.09 -21.89
CA THR A 908 16.94 -1.28 -22.89
C THR A 908 17.83 -1.02 -24.10
N THR A 909 17.32 -1.26 -25.31
CA THR A 909 18.01 -0.84 -26.54
C THR A 909 18.03 0.68 -26.66
N ALA A 910 18.97 1.23 -27.45
CA ALA A 910 19.02 2.67 -27.68
C ALA A 910 17.77 3.20 -28.41
N ASP A 911 17.24 2.40 -29.36
CA ASP A 911 16.01 2.67 -30.08
C ASP A 911 15.36 1.37 -30.60
N LYS A 912 14.26 1.50 -31.34
CA LYS A 912 13.51 0.41 -31.99
C LYS A 912 14.16 -0.18 -33.26
N SER A 913 15.32 0.32 -33.71
CA SER A 913 16.04 -0.23 -34.87
C SER A 913 16.87 -1.47 -34.53
N ALA A 914 17.15 -1.70 -33.25
CA ALA A 914 17.87 -2.87 -32.76
C ALA A 914 17.12 -4.18 -33.06
N SER A 915 17.86 -5.19 -33.53
CA SER A 915 17.37 -6.56 -33.77
C SER A 915 17.85 -7.57 -32.71
N SER A 916 18.67 -7.13 -31.75
CA SER A 916 19.29 -7.98 -30.74
C SER A 916 19.85 -7.16 -29.58
N TYR A 917 20.01 -7.81 -28.43
CA TYR A 917 20.62 -7.25 -27.21
C TYR A 917 21.36 -8.35 -26.42
N GLU A 918 22.47 -8.00 -25.75
CA GLU A 918 23.29 -8.91 -24.96
C GLU A 918 22.98 -8.75 -23.46
N VAL A 919 22.31 -9.73 -22.88
CA VAL A 919 21.99 -9.80 -21.45
C VAL A 919 23.21 -10.36 -20.72
N THR A 920 23.67 -9.67 -19.68
CA THR A 920 24.92 -10.01 -18.95
C THR A 920 24.65 -10.30 -17.48
N GLY A 921 25.54 -11.06 -16.84
CA GLY A 921 25.46 -11.35 -15.40
C GLY A 921 24.45 -12.43 -15.02
N LEU A 922 24.17 -13.38 -15.93
CA LEU A 922 23.31 -14.53 -15.68
C LEU A 922 24.08 -15.65 -14.94
N ASN A 923 23.36 -16.48 -14.16
CA ASN A 923 23.98 -17.53 -13.35
C ASN A 923 24.42 -18.74 -14.20
N ASP A 924 25.65 -19.19 -13.98
CA ASP A 924 26.23 -20.38 -14.61
C ASP A 924 25.42 -21.64 -14.23
N GLY A 925 25.04 -22.44 -15.23
CA GLY A 925 24.25 -23.66 -15.09
C GLY A 925 22.72 -23.47 -15.03
N THR A 926 22.22 -22.22 -15.02
CA THR A 926 20.78 -21.93 -14.94
C THR A 926 20.12 -21.86 -16.32
N THR A 927 18.89 -22.34 -16.42
CA THR A 927 18.04 -22.20 -17.62
C THR A 927 17.24 -20.90 -17.55
N TYR A 928 17.33 -20.08 -18.59
CA TYR A 928 16.54 -18.85 -18.74
C TYR A 928 15.61 -18.91 -19.95
N TYR A 929 14.53 -18.14 -19.87
CA TYR A 929 13.57 -17.86 -20.92
C TYR A 929 13.43 -16.36 -21.08
N PHE A 930 13.42 -15.85 -22.31
CA PHE A 930 13.44 -14.42 -22.60
C PHE A 930 12.18 -13.95 -23.30
N VAL A 931 11.78 -12.71 -23.03
CA VAL A 931 10.79 -11.97 -23.79
C VAL A 931 11.29 -10.56 -24.09
N VAL A 932 10.83 -9.98 -25.20
CA VAL A 932 11.21 -8.64 -25.66
C VAL A 932 9.95 -7.78 -25.67
N GLN A 933 9.96 -6.71 -24.89
CA GLN A 933 8.86 -5.77 -24.75
C GLN A 933 9.14 -4.55 -25.64
N THR A 934 8.31 -4.30 -26.66
CA THR A 934 8.36 -3.04 -27.41
C THR A 934 7.83 -1.92 -26.53
N PHE A 935 8.66 -0.91 -26.26
CA PHE A 935 8.27 0.32 -25.57
C PHE A 935 7.96 1.41 -26.60
N THR A 936 6.69 1.80 -26.72
CA THR A 936 6.29 3.00 -27.45
C THR A 936 5.81 4.07 -26.47
N PRO A 937 6.51 5.22 -26.36
CA PRO A 937 5.95 6.37 -25.67
C PRO A 937 4.78 6.90 -26.51
N ALA A 938 3.55 6.63 -26.06
CA ALA A 938 2.33 7.11 -26.73
C ALA A 938 2.19 8.62 -26.50
N HIS A 939 2.31 9.05 -25.23
CA HIS A 939 2.54 10.44 -24.82
C HIS A 939 2.92 10.48 -23.33
N GLY A 940 3.84 11.36 -22.91
CA GLY A 940 4.14 11.63 -21.50
C GLY A 940 4.33 10.37 -20.63
N ASN A 941 3.57 10.28 -19.54
CA ASN A 941 3.62 9.20 -18.56
C ASN A 941 2.88 7.90 -18.97
N GLN A 942 2.37 7.82 -20.21
CA GLN A 942 1.71 6.62 -20.74
C GLN A 942 2.58 5.92 -21.78
N HIS A 943 2.76 4.62 -21.60
CA HIS A 943 3.61 3.78 -22.42
C HIS A 943 2.82 2.58 -22.92
N ASN A 944 2.79 2.39 -24.24
CA ASN A 944 2.21 1.20 -24.84
C ASN A 944 3.32 0.15 -24.94
N ASP A 945 3.28 -0.79 -24.00
CA ASP A 945 4.28 -1.84 -23.81
C ASP A 945 3.73 -3.20 -24.28
N LEU A 946 4.36 -3.79 -25.29
CA LEU A 946 3.94 -5.08 -25.87
C LEU A 946 5.04 -6.14 -25.80
N THR A 947 4.80 -7.14 -24.97
CA THR A 947 5.70 -8.29 -24.77
C THR A 947 5.55 -9.30 -25.91
N SER A 948 6.69 -9.76 -26.44
CA SER A 948 6.78 -10.84 -27.43
C SER A 948 6.28 -12.19 -26.88
N PRO A 949 6.09 -13.19 -27.76
CA PRO A 949 6.18 -14.59 -27.36
C PRO A 949 7.51 -14.90 -26.66
N ILE A 950 7.51 -15.93 -25.81
CA ILE A 950 8.68 -16.44 -25.11
C ILE A 950 9.71 -17.06 -26.07
N SER A 951 11.00 -16.92 -25.75
CA SER A 951 12.09 -17.62 -26.44
C SER A 951 12.05 -19.14 -26.20
N GLU A 952 12.83 -19.89 -26.98
CA GLU A 952 13.24 -21.25 -26.62
C GLU A 952 14.08 -21.26 -25.32
N GLU A 953 14.21 -22.42 -24.70
CA GLU A 953 14.96 -22.60 -23.43
C GLU A 953 16.47 -22.40 -23.62
N ALA A 954 17.11 -21.74 -22.65
CA ALA A 954 18.48 -21.27 -22.81
C ALA A 954 19.31 -21.52 -21.54
N THR A 955 20.06 -22.63 -21.51
CA THR A 955 20.89 -23.06 -20.36
C THR A 955 22.38 -22.88 -20.64
N PHE A 956 23.11 -22.18 -19.76
CA PHE A 956 24.51 -21.83 -20.03
C PHE A 956 25.40 -22.03 -18.81
N GLY A 957 26.41 -22.89 -18.90
CA GLY A 957 27.47 -22.99 -17.90
C GLY A 957 28.44 -24.15 -18.13
N SER A 958 29.53 -24.17 -17.37
CA SER A 958 30.57 -25.20 -17.54
C SER A 958 30.15 -26.55 -16.94
N PRO A 959 30.32 -27.68 -17.64
CA PRO A 959 29.99 -28.99 -17.08
C PRO A 959 30.94 -29.32 -15.91
N PRO A 960 30.47 -29.97 -14.84
CA PRO A 960 31.29 -30.32 -13.69
C PRO A 960 32.44 -31.25 -14.10
N THR A 961 33.65 -30.90 -13.65
CA THR A 961 34.85 -31.72 -13.87
C THR A 961 34.65 -33.15 -13.36
N PRO A 962 34.83 -34.20 -14.19
CA PRO A 962 34.58 -35.56 -13.77
C PRO A 962 35.63 -36.03 -12.77
N SER A 963 35.19 -36.37 -11.55
CA SER A 963 36.01 -37.14 -10.61
C SER A 963 36.33 -38.51 -11.21
N SER A 964 37.60 -38.90 -11.17
CA SER A 964 38.15 -40.10 -11.79
C SER A 964 37.34 -41.37 -11.56
N TYR A 965 36.95 -42.05 -12.65
CA TYR A 965 36.66 -43.47 -12.63
C TYR A 965 37.48 -44.19 -13.69
N ASP A 966 38.64 -44.67 -13.26
CA ASP A 966 39.52 -45.51 -14.08
C ASP A 966 38.88 -46.90 -14.19
N ALA A 967 38.16 -47.12 -15.30
CA ALA A 967 37.57 -48.40 -15.65
C ALA A 967 38.26 -48.96 -16.90
N ASP A 968 39.45 -49.53 -16.70
CA ASP A 968 40.06 -50.43 -17.67
C ASP A 968 39.12 -51.62 -17.91
N ILE A 969 38.48 -51.64 -19.08
CA ILE A 969 38.49 -52.84 -19.93
C ILE A 969 38.20 -52.50 -21.39
N SER A 970 39.11 -52.97 -22.24
CA SER A 970 38.85 -53.24 -23.65
C SER A 970 37.51 -53.98 -23.88
N SER A 971 36.76 -53.58 -24.91
CA SER A 971 35.55 -54.20 -25.48
C SER A 971 34.26 -54.17 -24.62
N GLY A 972 33.43 -53.14 -24.78
CA GLY A 972 32.04 -53.12 -24.25
C GLY A 972 31.30 -51.79 -24.44
N TRP A 973 29.97 -51.85 -24.54
CA TRP A 973 29.04 -50.77 -24.87
C TRP A 973 28.63 -49.92 -23.64
N ASN A 974 28.09 -48.70 -23.84
CA ASN A 974 27.59 -47.79 -22.80
C ASN A 974 26.22 -47.17 -23.15
N MET A 975 25.46 -46.68 -22.15
CA MET A 975 24.13 -46.03 -22.32
C MET A 975 23.93 -44.91 -21.28
N LEU A 976 23.12 -43.89 -21.64
CA LEU A 976 22.75 -42.72 -20.82
C LEU A 976 21.26 -42.74 -20.45
N GLY A 977 20.89 -42.18 -19.30
CA GLY A 977 19.49 -42.00 -18.88
C GLY A 977 19.32 -40.94 -17.79
N LEU A 978 18.21 -40.20 -17.86
CA LEU A 978 17.75 -39.20 -16.88
C LEU A 978 16.36 -39.59 -16.37
N PRO A 979 15.99 -39.28 -15.11
CA PRO A 979 14.67 -39.62 -14.55
C PRO A 979 13.64 -38.49 -14.69
N LEU A 980 12.36 -38.90 -14.80
CA LEU A 980 11.17 -38.06 -14.58
C LEU A 980 10.22 -38.82 -13.64
N THR A 981 9.51 -38.10 -12.78
CA THR A 981 8.53 -38.67 -11.83
C THR A 981 7.26 -37.83 -11.81
N VAL A 982 6.09 -38.48 -11.97
CA VAL A 982 4.77 -37.95 -11.60
C VAL A 982 3.90 -39.10 -11.10
N ASP A 983 3.29 -38.94 -9.93
CA ASP A 983 2.27 -39.85 -9.37
C ASP A 983 0.86 -39.44 -9.82
N ASP A 984 0.00 -40.41 -10.18
CA ASP A 984 -1.31 -40.69 -9.54
C ASP A 984 -2.07 -41.81 -10.32
N PRO A 985 -2.78 -42.77 -9.66
CA PRO A 985 -3.21 -43.99 -10.33
C PRO A 985 -4.73 -44.06 -10.58
N SER A 986 -5.18 -43.79 -11.81
CA SER A 986 -6.50 -44.26 -12.26
C SER A 986 -6.66 -44.38 -13.78
N TYR A 987 -6.30 -45.52 -14.37
CA TYR A 987 -7.07 -46.16 -15.46
C TYR A 987 -6.55 -47.59 -15.74
N GLY A 988 -7.06 -48.56 -14.98
CA GLY A 988 -6.94 -49.97 -15.35
C GLY A 988 -8.18 -50.44 -16.12
N THR A 989 -8.01 -51.29 -17.14
CA THR A 989 -8.46 -52.71 -17.10
C THR A 989 -8.36 -53.41 -18.46
N LEU A 990 -7.88 -54.67 -18.44
CA LEU A 990 -7.96 -55.71 -19.51
C LEU A 990 -7.06 -55.45 -20.75
N PHE A 991 -6.05 -56.26 -21.11
CA PHE A 991 -5.85 -57.70 -20.90
C PHE A 991 -4.39 -58.07 -20.49
N PRO A 992 -4.15 -59.29 -19.96
CA PRO A 992 -2.85 -59.69 -19.43
C PRO A 992 -1.93 -60.37 -20.46
N ASN A 993 -0.62 -60.21 -20.25
CA ASN A 993 0.48 -61.01 -20.81
C ASN A 993 0.68 -61.02 -22.34
N ALA A 994 1.29 -59.97 -22.89
CA ALA A 994 2.46 -60.07 -23.81
C ALA A 994 3.05 -58.69 -24.09
N MET A 995 4.38 -58.60 -24.18
CA MET A 995 5.09 -57.35 -24.45
C MET A 995 5.09 -56.96 -25.95
N ALA A 996 5.42 -55.69 -26.19
CA ALA A 996 6.14 -55.13 -27.34
C ALA A 996 5.35 -54.39 -28.46
N ASN A 997 5.75 -53.12 -28.62
CA ASN A 997 5.87 -52.34 -29.85
C ASN A 997 4.61 -51.71 -30.48
N THR A 998 4.34 -50.46 -30.08
CA THR A 998 3.87 -49.42 -31.01
C THR A 998 4.43 -48.05 -30.60
N PHE A 999 5.68 -47.76 -30.99
CA PHE A 999 6.13 -46.38 -31.18
C PHE A 999 6.00 -46.04 -32.66
N TYR A 1000 5.36 -44.92 -32.97
CA TYR A 1000 5.22 -44.43 -34.34
C TYR A 1000 6.57 -43.89 -34.84
N GLY A 1001 6.95 -44.20 -36.10
CA GLY A 1001 8.01 -43.48 -36.81
C GLY A 1001 9.06 -44.32 -37.55
N PHE A 1002 9.26 -45.60 -37.22
CA PHE A 1002 10.31 -46.43 -37.84
C PHE A 1002 9.77 -47.68 -38.55
N SER A 1003 10.13 -47.85 -39.82
CA SER A 1003 9.87 -49.08 -40.60
C SER A 1003 11.15 -49.85 -40.85
N GLY A 1004 11.37 -50.95 -40.12
CA GLY A 1004 12.52 -51.84 -40.31
C GLY A 1004 12.45 -53.07 -39.41
N SER A 1005 13.05 -54.18 -39.83
CA SER A 1005 13.01 -55.46 -39.12
C SER A 1005 14.12 -55.55 -38.06
N TYR A 1006 13.75 -55.86 -36.80
CA TYR A 1006 14.68 -56.05 -35.68
C TYR A 1006 14.37 -57.33 -34.88
N GLN A 1007 15.31 -57.78 -34.05
CA GLN A 1007 15.17 -58.94 -33.14
C GLN A 1007 15.61 -58.54 -31.72
N SER A 1008 14.91 -59.07 -30.72
CA SER A 1008 15.16 -58.85 -29.28
C SER A 1008 15.26 -60.18 -28.52
N ALA A 1009 15.98 -60.19 -27.39
CA ALA A 1009 16.11 -61.34 -26.49
C ALA A 1009 16.00 -60.89 -25.01
N THR A 1010 15.63 -61.80 -24.11
CA THR A 1010 15.05 -61.49 -22.78
C THR A 1010 15.86 -61.94 -21.56
N GLU A 1011 15.67 -61.18 -20.47
CA GLU A 1011 15.62 -61.55 -19.04
C GLU A 1011 16.87 -62.12 -18.32
N PHE A 1012 17.33 -61.35 -17.33
CA PHE A 1012 17.42 -61.79 -15.93
C PHE A 1012 16.90 -60.66 -15.01
N GLU A 1013 16.67 -60.96 -13.73
CA GLU A 1013 16.02 -60.06 -12.76
C GLU A 1013 16.78 -58.73 -12.53
N ASP A 1014 16.06 -57.70 -12.06
CA ASP A 1014 16.53 -56.33 -11.79
C ASP A 1014 16.83 -55.40 -12.99
N GLY A 1015 15.86 -55.28 -13.90
CA GLY A 1015 15.38 -53.96 -14.36
C GLY A 1015 16.07 -53.22 -15.53
N ILE A 1016 15.46 -53.34 -16.72
CA ILE A 1016 15.44 -52.38 -17.85
C ILE A 1016 16.67 -52.37 -18.82
N GLY A 1017 16.41 -52.76 -20.07
CA GLY A 1017 17.25 -52.45 -21.24
C GLY A 1017 16.90 -53.26 -22.50
N TYR A 1018 16.73 -52.60 -23.65
CA TYR A 1018 16.58 -53.24 -24.98
C TYR A 1018 17.66 -52.75 -25.94
N TRP A 1019 18.01 -53.58 -26.92
CA TRP A 1019 19.10 -53.33 -27.88
C TRP A 1019 18.59 -53.46 -29.32
N LEU A 1020 19.00 -52.55 -30.20
CA LEU A 1020 18.67 -52.56 -31.63
C LEU A 1020 19.94 -52.51 -32.48
N ARG A 1021 19.97 -53.28 -33.58
CA ARG A 1021 21.09 -53.35 -34.52
C ARG A 1021 20.59 -53.31 -35.97
N PHE A 1022 21.05 -52.34 -36.74
CA PHE A 1022 20.78 -52.24 -38.18
C PHE A 1022 21.85 -52.97 -39.01
N ASN A 1023 21.46 -53.51 -40.16
CA ASN A 1023 22.33 -54.32 -41.04
C ASN A 1023 22.42 -53.72 -42.45
N SER A 1024 23.58 -53.17 -42.79
CA SER A 1024 23.99 -52.66 -44.11
C SER A 1024 23.33 -51.36 -44.61
N ALA A 1025 23.88 -50.80 -45.70
CA ALA A 1025 24.03 -49.36 -45.87
C ALA A 1025 22.90 -48.67 -46.67
N GLU A 1026 22.23 -47.72 -46.02
CA GLU A 1026 21.47 -46.63 -46.64
C GLU A 1026 21.84 -45.30 -45.96
N THR A 1027 21.65 -44.19 -46.67
CA THR A 1027 22.15 -42.86 -46.27
C THR A 1027 21.28 -42.24 -45.16
N VAL A 1028 21.90 -41.84 -44.05
CA VAL A 1028 21.26 -41.02 -43.01
C VAL A 1028 21.83 -39.61 -43.05
N THR A 1029 20.97 -38.61 -43.22
CA THR A 1029 21.35 -37.19 -43.16
C THR A 1029 21.02 -36.64 -41.78
N LEU A 1030 22.06 -36.38 -40.97
CA LEU A 1030 21.93 -35.59 -39.74
C LEU A 1030 22.05 -34.11 -40.09
N THR A 1031 21.18 -33.28 -39.52
CA THR A 1031 21.23 -31.81 -39.63
C THR A 1031 21.22 -31.20 -38.23
N GLY A 1032 22.07 -30.20 -38.01
CA GLY A 1032 22.06 -29.37 -36.81
C GLY A 1032 22.88 -29.86 -35.60
N VAL A 1033 24.22 -29.75 -35.68
CA VAL A 1033 25.09 -29.12 -34.65
C VAL A 1033 26.37 -28.62 -35.36
N PRO A 1034 26.87 -27.39 -35.15
CA PRO A 1034 28.22 -27.01 -35.57
C PRO A 1034 29.26 -27.63 -34.62
N VAL A 1035 30.12 -28.50 -35.13
CA VAL A 1035 31.25 -29.03 -34.37
C VAL A 1035 32.40 -28.01 -34.43
N THR A 1036 32.76 -27.41 -33.30
CA THR A 1036 33.77 -26.33 -33.23
C THR A 1036 35.22 -26.81 -33.25
N SER A 1037 35.49 -28.10 -33.05
CA SER A 1037 36.76 -28.73 -33.41
C SER A 1037 36.60 -30.22 -33.69
N LEU A 1038 37.30 -30.73 -34.70
CA LEU A 1038 37.32 -32.14 -35.07
C LEU A 1038 38.76 -32.61 -35.24
N THR A 1039 39.22 -33.50 -34.35
CA THR A 1039 40.51 -34.19 -34.46
C THR A 1039 40.31 -35.55 -35.10
N ILE A 1040 41.02 -35.83 -36.19
CA ILE A 1040 41.01 -37.14 -36.86
C ILE A 1040 42.43 -37.71 -36.88
N ASP A 1041 42.63 -38.90 -36.31
CA ASP A 1041 43.83 -39.70 -36.55
C ASP A 1041 43.75 -40.35 -37.94
N LEU A 1042 44.72 -40.03 -38.81
CA LEU A 1042 44.77 -40.55 -40.17
C LEU A 1042 45.82 -41.64 -40.32
N ASP A 1043 45.35 -42.89 -40.42
CA ASP A 1043 46.15 -44.00 -40.93
C ASP A 1043 46.43 -43.86 -42.44
N SER A 1044 47.51 -44.49 -42.92
CA SER A 1044 48.03 -44.31 -44.27
C SER A 1044 47.06 -44.73 -45.39
N GLY A 1045 46.31 -43.77 -45.94
CA GLY A 1045 45.24 -44.02 -46.91
C GLY A 1045 44.74 -42.79 -47.68
N TRP A 1046 43.74 -43.00 -48.53
CA TRP A 1046 42.94 -41.93 -49.15
C TRP A 1046 41.75 -41.62 -48.25
N ASN A 1047 41.57 -40.35 -47.88
CA ASN A 1047 40.47 -39.90 -47.04
C ASN A 1047 39.60 -38.87 -47.77
N MET A 1048 38.29 -38.88 -47.48
CA MET A 1048 37.27 -38.06 -48.15
C MET A 1048 36.62 -37.12 -47.14
N ILE A 1049 36.49 -35.84 -47.49
CA ILE A 1049 35.85 -34.82 -46.64
C ILE A 1049 34.73 -34.13 -47.43
N SER A 1050 33.52 -34.08 -46.85
CA SER A 1050 32.36 -33.40 -47.44
C SER A 1050 31.41 -32.85 -46.38
N GLY A 1051 31.14 -31.54 -46.42
CA GLY A 1051 30.14 -30.85 -45.60
C GLY A 1051 30.01 -29.38 -46.05
N PRO A 1052 28.83 -28.74 -45.91
CA PRO A 1052 28.62 -27.37 -46.37
C PRO A 1052 29.07 -26.36 -45.31
N PHE A 1053 30.30 -25.85 -45.42
CA PHE A 1053 30.85 -24.83 -44.54
C PHE A 1053 31.45 -23.68 -45.34
N CYS A 1054 31.05 -22.45 -44.96
CA CYS A 1054 31.55 -21.15 -45.42
C CYS A 1054 31.37 -20.82 -46.93
N ASP A 1055 30.44 -19.93 -47.24
CA ASP A 1055 30.40 -19.24 -48.54
C ASP A 1055 31.59 -18.28 -48.68
N VAL A 1056 32.55 -18.62 -49.53
CA VAL A 1056 33.68 -17.75 -49.91
C VAL A 1056 33.52 -17.34 -51.38
N PRO A 1057 33.58 -16.03 -51.72
CA PRO A 1057 33.44 -15.59 -53.10
C PRO A 1057 34.52 -16.13 -54.02
N LEU A 1058 34.12 -16.68 -55.17
CA LEU A 1058 35.02 -17.28 -56.18
C LEU A 1058 35.86 -16.22 -56.91
N GLY A 1059 37.03 -15.89 -56.35
CA GLY A 1059 38.11 -15.18 -57.03
C GLY A 1059 38.90 -16.10 -57.99
N SER A 1060 39.08 -15.65 -59.22
CA SER A 1060 39.76 -16.33 -60.35
C SER A 1060 40.95 -17.25 -60.02
N ILE A 1061 40.86 -18.52 -60.41
CA ILE A 1061 41.98 -19.46 -60.47
C ILE A 1061 42.88 -19.12 -61.66
N GLN A 1062 44.21 -19.06 -61.44
CA GLN A 1062 45.20 -19.22 -62.51
C GLN A 1062 46.02 -20.50 -62.31
N ASP A 1063 46.29 -21.16 -63.43
CA ASP A 1063 46.72 -22.55 -63.51
C ASP A 1063 48.26 -22.67 -63.58
N THR A 1064 48.93 -22.73 -62.42
CA THR A 1064 50.34 -23.15 -62.33
C THR A 1064 50.65 -23.96 -61.07
N GLY A 1065 50.41 -25.27 -61.15
CA GLY A 1065 51.35 -26.29 -60.63
C GLY A 1065 51.43 -26.58 -59.12
N ASP A 1066 51.28 -25.60 -58.24
CA ASP A 1066 51.36 -25.76 -56.77
C ASP A 1066 50.31 -24.86 -56.08
N ILE A 1067 49.46 -25.44 -55.24
CA ILE A 1067 48.53 -24.68 -54.38
C ILE A 1067 49.21 -24.47 -53.03
N ILE A 1068 49.63 -23.23 -52.76
CA ILE A 1068 49.95 -22.78 -51.42
C ILE A 1068 48.64 -22.34 -50.76
N ILE A 1069 48.14 -23.10 -49.78
CA ILE A 1069 47.10 -22.62 -48.87
C ILE A 1069 47.82 -21.84 -47.76
N ALA A 1070 47.64 -20.52 -47.72
CA ALA A 1070 48.19 -19.68 -46.67
C ALA A 1070 47.23 -19.61 -45.47
N ASN A 1071 47.76 -19.88 -44.28
CA ASN A 1071 47.19 -19.53 -42.96
C ASN A 1071 45.81 -20.11 -42.58
N THR A 1072 45.66 -21.45 -42.56
CA THR A 1072 44.60 -22.11 -41.76
C THR A 1072 44.97 -23.52 -41.29
N LEU A 1073 46.24 -23.73 -40.91
CA LEU A 1073 46.75 -24.99 -40.35
C LEU A 1073 47.82 -24.67 -39.30
N TYR A 1074 47.54 -24.97 -38.04
CA TYR A 1074 48.59 -25.11 -37.02
C TYR A 1074 49.14 -26.54 -37.09
N GLU A 1075 50.47 -26.65 -37.04
CA GLU A 1075 51.25 -27.89 -36.90
C GLU A 1075 50.96 -29.05 -37.88
N PHE A 1076 51.52 -28.99 -39.09
CA PHE A 1076 51.91 -30.21 -39.80
C PHE A 1076 53.17 -30.05 -40.65
N SER A 1077 54.09 -31.02 -40.56
CA SER A 1077 55.34 -31.07 -41.34
C SER A 1077 55.38 -32.33 -42.22
N GLY A 1078 54.69 -32.32 -43.36
CA GLY A 1078 54.63 -33.46 -44.28
C GLY A 1078 54.21 -33.05 -45.71
N SER A 1079 54.40 -33.95 -46.67
CA SER A 1079 54.13 -33.69 -48.09
C SER A 1079 52.89 -34.44 -48.60
N TYR A 1080 51.96 -33.69 -49.19
CA TYR A 1080 50.68 -34.18 -49.70
C TYR A 1080 50.64 -34.25 -51.22
N GLN A 1081 49.64 -34.93 -51.77
CA GLN A 1081 49.39 -34.98 -53.22
C GLN A 1081 47.87 -34.94 -53.49
N ALA A 1082 47.41 -33.90 -54.18
CA ALA A 1082 46.00 -33.72 -54.54
C ALA A 1082 45.64 -34.42 -55.87
N ALA A 1083 44.36 -34.79 -56.03
CA ALA A 1083 43.84 -35.37 -57.27
C ALA A 1083 43.40 -34.28 -58.28
N THR A 1084 43.74 -34.47 -59.55
CA THR A 1084 43.70 -33.42 -60.59
C THR A 1084 42.38 -33.30 -61.39
N SER A 1085 41.23 -33.55 -60.76
CA SER A 1085 39.92 -33.28 -61.37
C SER A 1085 38.82 -33.04 -60.34
N VAL A 1086 38.11 -31.92 -60.42
CA VAL A 1086 37.03 -31.53 -59.51
C VAL A 1086 35.70 -31.46 -60.27
N GLU A 1087 34.72 -32.26 -59.84
CA GLU A 1087 33.30 -32.02 -60.16
C GLU A 1087 32.69 -31.14 -59.07
N LYS A 1088 31.82 -30.18 -59.47
CA LYS A 1088 31.20 -29.23 -58.54
C LYS A 1088 30.28 -29.95 -57.54
N GLY A 1089 30.60 -29.84 -56.24
CA GLY A 1089 29.74 -30.30 -55.15
C GLY A 1089 30.00 -31.70 -54.56
N LYS A 1090 31.19 -32.30 -54.72
CA LYS A 1090 31.49 -33.67 -54.24
C LYS A 1090 32.69 -33.83 -53.29
N GLY A 1091 33.21 -32.75 -52.71
CA GLY A 1091 34.30 -32.80 -51.73
C GLY A 1091 35.68 -33.10 -52.33
N TYR A 1092 36.71 -33.08 -51.48
CA TYR A 1092 38.11 -33.26 -51.88
C TYR A 1092 38.66 -34.62 -51.43
N TRP A 1093 39.59 -35.16 -52.22
CA TRP A 1093 40.37 -36.36 -51.89
C TRP A 1093 41.80 -35.97 -51.55
N ILE A 1094 42.25 -36.33 -50.35
CA ILE A 1094 43.63 -36.09 -49.89
C ILE A 1094 44.25 -37.43 -49.50
N ARG A 1095 45.54 -37.59 -49.81
CA ARG A 1095 46.35 -38.75 -49.39
C ARG A 1095 47.54 -38.27 -48.57
N ALA A 1096 47.55 -38.62 -47.28
CA ALA A 1096 48.73 -38.51 -46.44
C ALA A 1096 49.74 -39.62 -46.82
N ARG A 1097 51.05 -39.31 -46.73
CA ARG A 1097 52.12 -40.30 -47.00
C ARG A 1097 52.67 -40.96 -45.73
N GLU A 1098 52.46 -40.35 -44.56
CA GLU A 1098 52.80 -40.85 -43.23
C GLU A 1098 51.67 -40.48 -42.25
N SER A 1099 51.59 -41.15 -41.10
CA SER A 1099 50.52 -41.00 -40.11
C SER A 1099 50.63 -39.72 -39.28
N GLY A 1100 49.51 -39.06 -39.00
CA GLY A 1100 49.45 -37.91 -38.08
C GLY A 1100 48.05 -37.29 -38.00
N GLN A 1101 47.91 -36.31 -37.10
CA GLN A 1101 46.65 -35.61 -36.82
C GLN A 1101 46.51 -34.33 -37.63
N ILE A 1102 45.27 -33.95 -37.92
CA ILE A 1102 44.90 -32.65 -38.51
C ILE A 1102 43.78 -32.06 -37.67
N GLY A 1103 43.94 -30.80 -37.26
CA GLY A 1103 42.87 -29.96 -36.73
C GLY A 1103 42.42 -28.94 -37.77
N LEU A 1104 41.13 -28.63 -37.80
CA LEU A 1104 40.55 -27.56 -38.60
C LEU A 1104 39.89 -26.54 -37.68
N ASP A 1105 40.29 -25.28 -37.84
CA ASP A 1105 39.71 -24.12 -37.16
C ASP A 1105 39.03 -23.23 -38.21
N CYS A 1106 37.81 -22.77 -37.91
CA CYS A 1106 37.02 -21.92 -38.79
C CYS A 1106 36.88 -20.48 -38.27
N SER A 1107 37.66 -20.09 -37.25
CA SER A 1107 37.48 -18.84 -36.49
C SER A 1107 38.47 -17.71 -36.83
N SER A 1108 38.68 -17.37 -38.12
CA SER A 1108 38.98 -15.99 -38.60
C SER A 1108 39.43 -15.90 -40.07
N PRO A 1109 39.02 -14.85 -40.81
CA PRO A 1109 39.83 -14.27 -41.88
C PRO A 1109 40.87 -13.27 -41.33
N THR A 1110 42.09 -13.35 -41.88
CA THR A 1110 43.31 -12.63 -41.47
C THR A 1110 43.30 -11.09 -41.48
N GLU A 1111 43.94 -10.49 -40.48
CA GLU A 1111 45.06 -9.52 -40.64
C GLU A 1111 46.17 -9.84 -39.61
N ALA A 1112 47.43 -9.45 -39.86
CA ALA A 1112 48.58 -9.87 -39.04
C ALA A 1112 49.80 -8.91 -39.09
N ILE A 1113 50.75 -9.10 -38.15
CA ILE A 1113 52.18 -8.63 -38.11
C ILE A 1113 52.41 -7.15 -37.70
N PHE A 1114 53.31 -6.73 -36.78
CA PHE A 1114 54.20 -7.24 -35.69
C PHE A 1114 54.60 -5.99 -34.81
N GLY A 1115 55.20 -6.03 -33.60
CA GLY A 1115 55.66 -7.11 -32.69
C GLY A 1115 56.75 -6.64 -31.68
N GLN A 1116 57.04 -7.47 -30.66
CA GLN A 1116 58.14 -7.43 -29.64
C GLN A 1116 58.13 -6.55 -28.37
N ASP A 1117 58.17 -7.29 -27.25
CA ASP A 1117 58.96 -7.15 -26.01
C ASP A 1117 58.52 -6.19 -24.85
N ALA A 1118 58.30 -6.81 -23.69
CA ALA A 1118 57.90 -6.22 -22.40
C ALA A 1118 59.12 -5.75 -21.55
N PRO A 1119 58.92 -5.01 -20.43
CA PRO A 1119 58.50 -5.67 -19.18
C PRO A 1119 57.53 -4.86 -18.26
N ASN A 1120 56.91 -5.58 -17.33
CA ASN A 1120 56.26 -5.11 -16.08
C ASN A 1120 57.33 -4.54 -15.09
N PRO A 1121 57.03 -3.91 -13.91
CA PRO A 1121 55.72 -3.69 -13.25
C PRO A 1121 55.53 -2.35 -12.47
N VAL A 1122 54.31 -2.14 -11.93
CA VAL A 1122 53.95 -1.39 -10.70
C VAL A 1122 54.14 0.16 -10.67
N ASP A 1123 53.14 0.83 -10.06
CA ASP A 1123 53.07 2.24 -9.60
C ASP A 1123 53.30 3.39 -10.62
N GLN A 1124 52.21 3.99 -11.13
CA GLN A 1124 51.80 5.34 -10.66
C GLN A 1124 50.41 5.78 -11.15
N ILE A 1125 49.69 6.42 -10.23
CA ILE A 1125 48.40 7.11 -10.43
C ILE A 1125 48.65 8.45 -11.16
N LEU A 1126 47.60 9.03 -11.77
CA LEU A 1126 47.46 10.40 -12.34
C LEU A 1126 47.73 10.57 -13.85
N SER A 1127 46.66 10.73 -14.64
CA SER A 1127 46.28 12.01 -15.28
C SER A 1127 45.40 11.79 -16.53
N TRP A 1128 44.32 12.58 -16.66
CA TRP A 1128 43.91 13.27 -17.90
C TRP A 1128 42.68 14.17 -17.67
N ALA A 1129 42.95 15.46 -17.41
CA ALA A 1129 41.99 16.54 -17.65
C ALA A 1129 41.91 16.85 -19.15
N GLY A 1130 40.71 17.17 -19.67
CA GLY A 1130 40.45 17.35 -21.10
C GLY A 1130 40.01 18.77 -21.50
N MET A 1131 40.49 19.24 -22.66
CA MET A 1131 39.95 20.42 -23.36
C MET A 1131 38.69 20.05 -24.13
N ILE A 1132 37.69 20.95 -24.15
CA ILE A 1132 36.55 20.88 -25.06
C ILE A 1132 36.49 22.18 -25.85
N THR A 1133 36.25 22.09 -27.17
CA THR A 1133 36.17 23.23 -28.08
C THR A 1133 34.85 23.18 -28.85
N PHE A 1134 34.14 24.30 -28.94
CA PHE A 1134 32.86 24.42 -29.64
C PHE A 1134 32.73 25.79 -30.32
N GLU A 1135 31.82 25.91 -31.29
CA GLU A 1135 31.47 27.21 -31.91
C GLU A 1135 30.22 27.80 -31.26
N ASP A 1136 30.23 29.10 -31.01
CA ASP A 1136 29.06 29.84 -30.52
C ASP A 1136 28.07 30.19 -31.64
N GLN A 1137 26.91 30.74 -31.27
CA GLN A 1137 25.87 31.12 -32.24
C GLN A 1137 26.27 32.28 -33.19
N ALA A 1138 27.43 32.92 -32.98
CA ALA A 1138 28.01 33.89 -33.91
C ALA A 1138 29.06 33.25 -34.85
N GLY A 1139 29.33 31.94 -34.72
CA GLY A 1139 30.27 31.20 -35.53
C GLY A 1139 31.74 31.44 -35.14
N GLN A 1140 32.03 31.72 -33.87
CA GLN A 1140 33.41 31.74 -33.37
C GLN A 1140 33.72 30.55 -32.47
N THR A 1141 34.85 29.91 -32.75
CA THR A 1141 35.37 28.76 -32.01
C THR A 1141 35.96 29.20 -30.66
N GLN A 1142 35.45 28.64 -29.57
CA GLN A 1142 35.90 28.86 -28.19
C GLN A 1142 36.38 27.55 -27.57
N THR A 1143 37.44 27.60 -26.76
CA THR A 1143 37.99 26.43 -26.04
C THR A 1143 37.87 26.63 -24.54
N LEU A 1144 37.27 25.64 -23.86
CA LEU A 1144 37.18 25.54 -22.41
C LEU A 1144 38.11 24.43 -21.90
N TYR A 1145 38.73 24.70 -20.75
CA TYR A 1145 39.61 23.80 -20.03
C TYR A 1145 38.93 23.44 -18.72
N LEU A 1146 38.68 22.14 -18.49
CA LEU A 1146 38.13 21.66 -17.22
C LEU A 1146 39.28 21.31 -16.27
N SER A 1147 39.18 21.78 -15.03
CA SER A 1147 39.92 21.26 -13.86
C SER A 1147 39.03 20.31 -13.07
N GLU A 1148 39.59 19.58 -12.10
CA GLU A 1148 38.87 18.59 -11.27
C GLU A 1148 38.00 19.21 -10.13
N GLU A 1149 37.53 20.44 -10.31
CA GLU A 1149 36.54 21.15 -9.46
C GLU A 1149 35.39 21.70 -10.32
#